data_AF-A0A4Z1HDX1-F1
#
_entry.id   AF-A0A4Z1HDX1-F1
#
_cell.length_a   1.000
_cell.length_b   1.000
_cell.length_c   1.000
_cell.angle_alpha   90.00
_cell.angle_beta   90.00
_cell.angle_gamma   90.00
#
_symmetry.space_group_name_H-M   'P 1'
#
loop_
_entity.id
_entity.type
_entity.pdbx_description
1 polymer ?
#
loop_
_entity_poly.entity_id
_entity_poly.type
_entity_poly.pdbx_seq_one_letter_code
_entity_poly.pdbx_strand_id
1 'polypeptide(L)'
;MDITEANNQAASAFITIIPPSLQNIPTEIRRNIFICLLVSTELAEASSIDQIERYGADVKYGLSPQVLLVCRLFHEEGKEILYGLNHFIVESLPNIRIESLNAIQPFTLCSPLTRWDNQPTTHLPTNSIQKTLLHRNQGIRLVRKWRIILSARLYELRSQDGLVELCRLLCELQVLSGGSLLRELDVCIIPKGVEVKHGYLDAVDMREILVPLELLRNIPRVSIRTASISEIPDFVCRDQWFDTPLVTKSMLPTAPYRRLLIDLMRGNSEVELSTKMFTALLEYAQAFERDPKFKKVMSLSFEEVATLMAGEFSTLSDNPFLNKEFHPKGLAHTIEAGLQRARYMIEIINGDITQTTKFKEERSVILQYLERQFFRISYASQELVEFVKLQKQKWGVFDPACTKQYNGFDMVIYTEAMVLLEDYVASFTRELDASTKRAVRAQFGLFGHRYEFMARETNLKRCRVAYNRRDPIIFRKYFQKVVGDMELQYFMILTTRSKLYDWDAGNRVPDIKITPLSSLEAWEIRWDIEEPTVTAITESEAQRIQHDLQRQIAQQIFLAQQTAAHENQASQGSDTVDGDGTDGQNVNIENNAEETHITGMELDELANWESLPYHEDDEFYELTFQLDDNQSRPPSIVNAPISSDSASENDFYEELFRDHPDDESFDLETEDENEFGEDLVNSGGAILHVLPWLADSASSLPHVFPWMTHSQQ
;
A
#
# COMPACT_ATOMS: atom_id res chain seq x y z
N MET A 1 31.89 -63.85 -67.62
CA MET A 1 30.80 -64.23 -66.70
C MET A 1 31.05 -63.48 -65.41
N ASP A 2 30.32 -62.46 -65.00
CA ASP A 2 29.12 -61.81 -65.54
C ASP A 2 29.07 -60.37 -65.01
N ILE A 3 28.36 -59.57 -65.79
CA ILE A 3 27.98 -58.17 -65.67
C ILE A 3 27.44 -57.82 -64.28
N THR A 4 28.08 -56.88 -63.55
CA THR A 4 27.43 -55.86 -62.69
C THR A 4 28.48 -54.91 -62.10
N GLU A 5 28.56 -53.67 -62.60
CA GLU A 5 28.76 -52.44 -61.81
C GLU A 5 29.04 -51.26 -62.75
N ALA A 6 27.97 -50.59 -63.15
CA ALA A 6 28.00 -49.21 -63.61
C ALA A 6 26.91 -48.49 -62.82
N ASN A 7 27.31 -47.65 -61.85
CA ASN A 7 26.57 -46.49 -61.35
C ASN A 7 27.38 -45.79 -60.26
N ASN A 8 28.39 -45.02 -60.67
CA ASN A 8 28.99 -43.97 -59.86
C ASN A 8 28.85 -42.65 -60.62
N GLN A 9 27.78 -41.89 -60.36
CA GLN A 9 27.74 -40.42 -60.41
C GLN A 9 26.31 -39.93 -60.19
N ALA A 10 26.06 -39.36 -58.99
CA ALA A 10 25.25 -38.17 -58.73
C ALA A 10 24.93 -38.09 -57.23
N ALA A 11 25.89 -37.65 -56.42
CA ALA A 11 25.58 -37.14 -55.09
C ALA A 11 24.94 -35.75 -55.26
N SER A 12 23.63 -35.74 -55.47
CA SER A 12 22.81 -34.53 -55.45
C SER A 12 22.76 -34.00 -54.01
N ALA A 13 23.34 -32.82 -53.78
CA ALA A 13 23.13 -32.06 -52.55
C ALA A 13 21.64 -31.71 -52.44
N PHE A 14 20.90 -32.44 -51.60
CA PHE A 14 19.56 -32.03 -51.20
C PHE A 14 19.69 -30.75 -50.37
N ILE A 15 19.49 -29.60 -51.02
CA ILE A 15 19.20 -28.34 -50.35
C ILE A 15 17.84 -28.56 -49.68
N THR A 16 17.84 -28.78 -48.38
CA THR A 16 16.62 -28.77 -47.58
C THR A 16 16.07 -27.34 -47.63
N ILE A 17 15.10 -27.09 -48.51
CA ILE A 17 14.39 -25.82 -48.58
C ILE A 17 13.51 -25.76 -47.32
N ILE A 18 14.05 -25.18 -46.25
CA ILE A 18 13.28 -24.83 -45.06
C ILE A 18 12.21 -23.84 -45.55
N PRO A 19 10.90 -24.11 -45.33
CA PRO A 19 9.86 -23.18 -45.74
C PRO A 19 10.14 -21.81 -45.14
N PRO A 20 9.91 -20.71 -45.89
CA PRO A 20 10.17 -19.37 -45.41
C PRO A 20 9.26 -19.08 -44.21
N SER A 21 9.81 -19.26 -43.01
CA SER A 21 9.22 -18.80 -41.77
C SER A 21 9.65 -17.35 -41.56
N LEU A 22 8.73 -16.49 -41.12
CA LEU A 22 9.07 -15.13 -40.68
C LEU A 22 10.19 -15.15 -39.61
N GLN A 23 10.36 -16.25 -38.86
CA GLN A 23 11.45 -16.42 -37.90
C GLN A 23 12.84 -16.51 -38.53
N ASN A 24 12.92 -16.94 -39.80
CA ASN A 24 14.18 -17.07 -40.54
C ASN A 24 14.61 -15.76 -41.22
N ILE A 25 13.74 -14.73 -41.20
CA ILE A 25 14.05 -13.40 -41.71
C ILE A 25 14.99 -12.68 -40.73
N PRO A 26 16.04 -11.95 -41.18
CA PRO A 26 16.87 -11.14 -40.30
C PRO A 26 16.07 -10.19 -39.40
N THR A 27 16.54 -10.01 -38.17
CA THR A 27 15.85 -9.22 -37.14
C THR A 27 15.55 -7.79 -37.58
N GLU A 28 16.44 -7.18 -38.38
CA GLU A 28 16.28 -5.82 -38.92
C GLU A 28 15.08 -5.71 -39.85
N ILE A 29 14.89 -6.71 -40.72
CA ILE A 29 13.78 -6.76 -41.65
C ILE A 29 12.48 -7.05 -40.89
N ARG A 30 12.49 -7.98 -39.92
CA ARG A 30 11.34 -8.21 -39.02
C ARG A 30 10.94 -6.94 -38.29
N ARG A 31 11.91 -6.20 -37.75
CA ARG A 31 11.67 -4.92 -37.08
C ARG A 31 10.99 -3.92 -38.00
N ASN A 32 11.43 -3.78 -39.25
CA ASN A 32 10.78 -2.88 -40.22
C ASN A 32 9.34 -3.32 -40.52
N ILE A 33 9.11 -4.63 -40.69
CA ILE A 33 7.75 -5.17 -40.85
C ILE A 33 6.89 -4.81 -39.64
N PHE A 34 7.39 -5.04 -38.43
CA PHE A 34 6.66 -4.70 -37.20
C PHE A 34 6.43 -3.20 -37.05
N ILE A 35 7.34 -2.33 -37.50
CA ILE A 35 7.10 -0.88 -37.52
C ILE A 35 5.89 -0.57 -38.41
N CYS A 36 5.81 -1.12 -39.61
CA CYS A 36 4.65 -0.93 -40.49
C CYS A 36 3.34 -1.47 -39.92
N LEU A 37 3.39 -2.50 -39.06
CA LEU A 37 2.21 -3.16 -38.50
C LEU A 37 1.77 -2.60 -37.14
N LEU A 38 2.70 -2.02 -36.36
CA LEU A 38 2.51 -1.72 -34.95
C LEU A 38 2.72 -0.23 -34.61
N VAL A 39 3.11 0.62 -35.55
CA VAL A 39 3.29 2.06 -35.33
C VAL A 39 2.16 2.84 -36.02
N SER A 40 1.46 3.68 -35.26
CA SER A 40 0.41 4.57 -35.74
C SER A 40 0.48 5.90 -34.99
N THR A 41 0.41 7.01 -35.73
CA THR A 41 0.38 8.36 -35.15
C THR A 41 -0.95 8.68 -34.49
N GLU A 42 -2.02 7.99 -34.88
CA GLU A 42 -3.38 8.19 -34.35
C GLU A 42 -3.43 7.94 -32.84
N LEU A 43 -2.61 7.03 -32.31
CA LEU A 43 -2.52 6.76 -30.86
C LEU A 43 -2.12 7.97 -30.01
N ALA A 44 -1.58 9.02 -30.64
CA ALA A 44 -1.18 10.27 -30.01
C ALA A 44 -2.17 11.43 -30.26
N GLU A 45 -3.26 11.18 -30.99
CA GLU A 45 -4.25 12.17 -31.40
C GLU A 45 -5.56 12.00 -30.63
N ALA A 46 -6.34 13.08 -30.53
CA ALA A 46 -7.61 13.08 -29.83
C ALA A 46 -8.65 12.13 -30.43
N SER A 47 -8.60 11.90 -31.74
CA SER A 47 -9.44 10.92 -32.46
C SER A 47 -9.36 9.51 -31.86
N SER A 48 -8.27 9.19 -31.17
CA SER A 48 -8.10 7.87 -30.56
C SER A 48 -8.87 7.66 -29.26
N ILE A 49 -9.45 8.72 -28.69
CA ILE A 49 -10.24 8.74 -27.46
C ILE A 49 -11.57 9.47 -27.64
N ASP A 50 -12.06 9.54 -28.88
CA ASP A 50 -13.29 10.23 -29.28
C ASP A 50 -14.52 9.68 -28.55
N GLN A 51 -15.34 10.55 -27.95
CA GLN A 51 -16.55 10.14 -27.23
C GLN A 51 -17.59 9.51 -28.14
N ILE A 52 -17.72 9.97 -29.39
CA ILE A 52 -18.68 9.43 -30.38
C ILE A 52 -18.33 7.97 -30.69
N GLU A 53 -17.04 7.66 -30.75
CA GLU A 53 -16.49 6.32 -30.97
C GLU A 53 -16.26 5.56 -29.65
N ARG A 54 -17.06 5.87 -28.63
CA ARG A 54 -17.03 5.26 -27.28
C ARG A 54 -15.64 5.30 -26.65
N TYR A 55 -15.05 6.48 -26.58
CA TYR A 55 -13.72 6.73 -26.02
C TYR A 55 -12.63 5.89 -26.70
N GLY A 56 -12.74 5.73 -28.02
CA GLY A 56 -11.80 4.97 -28.83
C GLY A 56 -12.10 3.48 -28.98
N ALA A 57 -13.10 2.94 -28.28
CA ALA A 57 -13.39 1.50 -28.31
C ALA A 57 -13.78 1.00 -29.71
N ASP A 58 -14.47 1.82 -30.48
CA ASP A 58 -14.93 1.49 -31.84
C ASP A 58 -13.92 1.91 -32.93
N VAL A 59 -12.86 2.65 -32.56
CA VAL A 59 -11.82 3.16 -33.47
C VAL A 59 -10.85 2.06 -33.90
N LYS A 60 -10.52 2.02 -35.20
CA LYS A 60 -9.51 1.14 -35.78
C LYS A 60 -8.23 1.91 -36.09
N TYR A 61 -7.22 1.78 -35.24
CA TYR A 61 -5.95 2.52 -35.35
C TYR A 61 -5.02 2.12 -36.52
N GLY A 62 -5.51 1.31 -37.47
CA GLY A 62 -4.68 0.76 -38.56
C GLY A 62 -3.60 -0.24 -38.13
N LEU A 63 -3.63 -0.71 -36.88
CA LEU A 63 -2.63 -1.63 -36.32
C LEU A 63 -2.99 -3.10 -36.58
N SER A 64 -1.98 -3.96 -36.67
CA SER A 64 -2.11 -5.43 -36.76
C SER A 64 -1.49 -6.14 -35.56
N PRO A 65 -2.02 -5.95 -34.33
CA PRO A 65 -1.42 -6.51 -33.10
C PRO A 65 -1.45 -8.04 -33.04
N GLN A 66 -2.22 -8.72 -33.90
CA GLN A 66 -2.28 -10.18 -33.99
C GLN A 66 -0.90 -10.80 -34.24
N VAL A 67 0.04 -10.05 -34.84
CA VAL A 67 1.42 -10.49 -35.03
C VAL A 67 2.13 -10.80 -33.70
N LEU A 68 1.73 -10.13 -32.60
CA LEU A 68 2.27 -10.35 -31.27
C LEU A 68 1.84 -11.71 -30.67
N LEU A 69 0.77 -12.30 -31.19
CA LEU A 69 0.22 -13.58 -30.70
C LEU A 69 0.82 -14.79 -31.42
N VAL A 70 1.59 -14.58 -32.49
CA VAL A 70 2.11 -15.68 -33.32
C VAL A 70 3.13 -16.54 -32.58
N CYS A 71 4.12 -15.92 -31.93
CA CYS A 71 5.12 -16.64 -31.14
C CYS A 71 5.80 -15.71 -30.12
N ARG A 72 6.48 -16.29 -29.13
CA ARG A 72 7.19 -15.54 -28.09
C ARG A 72 8.23 -14.56 -28.64
N LEU A 73 8.95 -14.93 -29.69
CA LEU A 73 9.93 -14.02 -30.31
C LEU A 73 9.26 -12.75 -30.84
N PHE A 74 8.14 -12.88 -31.55
CA PHE A 74 7.43 -11.74 -32.12
C PHE A 74 6.74 -10.91 -31.06
N HIS A 75 6.24 -11.55 -30.00
CA HIS A 75 5.75 -10.85 -28.82
C HIS A 75 6.83 -9.95 -28.23
N GLU A 76 8.03 -10.48 -27.96
CA GLU A 76 9.13 -9.73 -27.34
C GLU A 76 9.67 -8.62 -28.23
N GLU A 77 9.86 -8.87 -29.53
CA GLU A 77 10.33 -7.85 -30.48
C GLU A 77 9.26 -6.79 -30.76
N GLY A 78 8.02 -7.23 -30.97
CA GLY A 78 6.92 -6.37 -31.38
C GLY A 78 6.38 -5.50 -30.25
N LYS A 79 6.36 -5.97 -28.99
CA LYS A 79 5.93 -5.13 -27.85
C LYS A 79 6.84 -3.93 -27.66
N GLU A 80 8.15 -4.09 -27.85
CA GLU A 80 9.13 -2.98 -27.76
C GLU A 80 8.92 -1.95 -28.88
N ILE A 81 8.38 -2.37 -30.02
CA ILE A 81 8.04 -1.47 -31.13
C ILE A 81 6.71 -0.76 -30.83
N LEU A 82 5.66 -1.51 -30.49
CA LEU A 82 4.33 -0.98 -30.20
C LEU A 82 4.37 0.05 -29.05
N TYR A 83 4.98 -0.30 -27.92
CA TYR A 83 4.98 0.57 -26.74
C TYR A 83 6.19 1.51 -26.67
N GLY A 84 7.27 1.19 -27.40
CA GLY A 84 8.49 1.98 -27.40
C GLY A 84 8.59 3.05 -28.47
N LEU A 85 7.95 2.86 -29.63
CA LEU A 85 8.02 3.83 -30.72
C LEU A 85 6.82 4.76 -30.80
N ASN A 86 5.61 4.28 -30.48
CA ASN A 86 4.40 5.11 -30.47
C ASN A 86 4.38 6.09 -29.29
N HIS A 87 3.72 7.22 -29.52
CA HIS A 87 3.25 8.10 -28.45
C HIS A 87 1.81 7.71 -28.13
N PHE A 88 1.50 7.57 -26.84
CA PHE A 88 0.14 7.34 -26.38
C PHE A 88 -0.41 8.61 -25.75
N ILE A 89 -1.59 9.03 -26.21
CA ILE A 89 -2.34 10.10 -25.58
C ILE A 89 -3.03 9.59 -24.32
N VAL A 90 -3.09 10.44 -23.31
CA VAL A 90 -3.94 10.29 -22.15
C VAL A 90 -4.46 11.66 -21.76
N GLU A 91 -5.76 11.77 -21.58
CA GLU A 91 -6.38 12.99 -21.07
C GLU A 91 -6.49 12.90 -19.56
N SER A 92 -6.23 14.01 -18.87
CA SER A 92 -6.65 14.19 -17.48
C SER A 92 -7.50 15.45 -17.41
N LEU A 93 -8.75 15.28 -17.78
CA LEU A 93 -9.77 16.29 -17.77
C LEU A 93 -10.68 16.07 -16.56
N PRO A 94 -11.10 17.15 -15.91
CA PRO A 94 -12.02 17.07 -14.79
C PRO A 94 -13.37 16.60 -15.29
N ASN A 95 -14.12 15.94 -14.40
CA ASN A 95 -15.34 15.23 -14.75
C ASN A 95 -16.37 16.17 -15.42
N ILE A 96 -16.37 16.20 -16.76
CA ILE A 96 -17.25 17.07 -17.53
C ILE A 96 -18.64 16.44 -17.44
N ARG A 97 -19.49 16.96 -16.56
CA ARG A 97 -20.93 16.72 -16.64
C ARG A 97 -21.44 17.39 -17.91
N ILE A 98 -21.36 16.69 -19.04
CA ILE A 98 -22.04 17.10 -20.25
C ILE A 98 -23.52 16.87 -19.98
N GLU A 99 -24.28 17.96 -19.84
CA GLU A 99 -25.73 17.97 -19.62
C GLU A 99 -26.53 17.34 -20.79
N SER A 100 -25.87 16.76 -21.80
CA SER A 100 -26.56 15.99 -22.82
C SER A 100 -27.05 14.68 -22.20
N LEU A 101 -28.36 14.46 -22.27
CA LEU A 101 -29.10 13.35 -21.66
C LEU A 101 -28.62 11.92 -22.00
N ASN A 102 -27.61 11.75 -22.88
CA ASN A 102 -27.15 10.44 -23.37
C ASN A 102 -25.62 10.22 -23.31
N ALA A 103 -24.83 11.15 -22.78
CA ALA A 103 -23.37 11.02 -22.73
C ALA A 103 -22.91 10.25 -21.47
N ILE A 104 -22.38 9.05 -21.66
CA ILE A 104 -21.86 8.19 -20.60
C ILE A 104 -20.47 8.71 -20.22
N GLN A 105 -20.22 8.95 -18.94
CA GLN A 105 -18.91 9.41 -18.47
C GLN A 105 -17.88 8.27 -18.47
N PRO A 106 -16.60 8.56 -18.81
CA PRO A 106 -15.55 7.54 -18.74
C PRO A 106 -15.29 7.15 -17.28
N PHE A 107 -14.97 5.87 -17.06
CA PHE A 107 -14.71 5.34 -15.71
C PHE A 107 -13.28 5.59 -15.23
N THR A 108 -12.34 5.82 -16.13
CA THR A 108 -10.96 6.18 -15.84
C THR A 108 -10.43 7.12 -16.92
N LEU A 109 -9.18 7.58 -16.79
CA LEU A 109 -8.52 8.43 -17.79
C LEU A 109 -8.69 7.86 -19.20
N CYS A 110 -9.10 8.67 -20.17
CA CYS A 110 -9.22 8.20 -21.54
C CYS A 110 -7.84 8.10 -22.20
N SER A 111 -7.54 6.91 -22.69
CA SER A 111 -6.35 6.57 -23.46
C SER A 111 -6.70 5.43 -24.41
N PRO A 112 -6.01 5.28 -25.56
CA PRO A 112 -6.17 4.10 -26.40
C PRO A 112 -5.97 2.78 -25.65
N LEU A 113 -5.24 2.81 -24.53
CA LEU A 113 -5.01 1.67 -23.66
C LEU A 113 -6.17 1.35 -22.72
N THR A 114 -6.95 2.34 -22.30
CA THR A 114 -8.07 2.20 -21.33
C THR A 114 -9.44 2.20 -22.01
N ARG A 115 -9.50 2.29 -23.34
CA ARG A 115 -10.75 2.35 -24.13
C ARG A 115 -11.79 1.26 -23.80
N TRP A 116 -11.35 0.05 -23.43
CA TRP A 116 -12.26 -1.03 -23.04
C TRP A 116 -12.74 -0.91 -21.60
N ASP A 117 -11.94 -0.29 -20.73
CA ASP A 117 -12.28 -0.02 -19.33
C ASP A 117 -13.29 1.14 -19.21
N ASN A 118 -13.34 2.01 -20.23
CA ASN A 118 -14.27 3.15 -20.31
C ASN A 118 -15.61 2.83 -21.00
N GLN A 119 -15.91 1.55 -21.23
CA GLN A 119 -17.20 1.15 -21.79
C GLN A 119 -18.32 1.18 -20.74
N PRO A 120 -19.55 1.55 -21.11
CA PRO A 120 -20.67 1.59 -20.19
C PRO A 120 -20.97 0.22 -19.56
N THR A 121 -20.90 0.16 -18.24
CA THR A 121 -21.48 -0.93 -17.45
C THR A 121 -22.71 -0.42 -16.71
N THR A 122 -23.71 -1.28 -16.50
CA THR A 122 -24.96 -0.97 -15.78
C THR A 122 -24.76 -0.57 -14.31
N HIS A 123 -23.56 -0.72 -13.77
CA HIS A 123 -23.21 -0.36 -12.40
C HIS A 123 -22.23 0.82 -12.38
N LEU A 124 -22.56 1.86 -11.61
CA LEU A 124 -21.63 2.94 -11.25
C LEU A 124 -20.49 2.36 -10.42
N PRO A 125 -19.22 2.42 -10.89
CA PRO A 125 -18.09 1.98 -10.11
C PRO A 125 -17.80 2.96 -8.97
N THR A 126 -17.43 2.43 -7.80
CA THR A 126 -16.86 3.20 -6.69
C THR A 126 -15.49 3.79 -7.07
N ASN A 127 -15.07 4.88 -6.41
CA ASN A 127 -13.76 5.53 -6.62
C ASN A 127 -12.58 4.54 -6.51
N SER A 128 -12.69 3.52 -5.65
CA SER A 128 -11.69 2.46 -5.52
C SER A 128 -11.49 1.64 -6.81
N ILE A 129 -12.55 1.42 -7.59
CA ILE A 129 -12.49 0.66 -8.84
C ILE A 129 -11.69 1.46 -9.88
N GLN A 130 -11.94 2.76 -10.02
CA GLN A 130 -11.25 3.62 -10.99
C GLN A 130 -9.72 3.60 -10.81
N LYS A 131 -9.25 3.69 -9.55
CA LYS A 131 -7.82 3.56 -9.20
C LYS A 131 -7.25 2.22 -9.66
N THR A 132 -7.98 1.12 -9.44
CA THR A 132 -7.48 -0.21 -9.83
C THR A 132 -7.40 -0.44 -11.34
N LEU A 133 -8.18 0.27 -12.16
CA LEU A 133 -8.23 0.04 -13.61
C LEU A 133 -6.90 0.39 -14.29
N LEU A 134 -6.32 1.56 -13.97
CA LEU A 134 -5.01 1.95 -14.49
C LEU A 134 -3.91 0.96 -14.10
N HIS A 135 -3.89 0.54 -12.83
CA HIS A 135 -2.90 -0.42 -12.32
C HIS A 135 -3.02 -1.82 -12.92
N ARG A 136 -4.22 -2.23 -13.37
CA ARG A 136 -4.44 -3.54 -14.00
C ARG A 136 -3.94 -3.59 -15.45
N ASN A 137 -3.88 -2.45 -16.12
CA ASN A 137 -3.50 -2.38 -17.53
C ASN A 137 -1.99 -2.61 -17.71
N GLN A 138 -1.61 -3.80 -18.16
CA GLN A 138 -0.20 -4.15 -18.37
C GLN A 138 0.45 -3.32 -19.49
N GLY A 139 -0.32 -2.79 -20.44
CA GLY A 139 0.20 -1.97 -21.54
C GLY A 139 0.84 -0.69 -21.05
N ILE A 140 0.23 -0.03 -20.04
CA ILE A 140 0.75 1.21 -19.45
C ILE A 140 2.19 1.02 -18.93
N ARG A 141 2.50 -0.17 -18.39
CA ARG A 141 3.83 -0.52 -17.86
C ARG A 141 4.91 -0.65 -18.92
N LEU A 142 4.55 -0.64 -20.19
CA LEU A 142 5.48 -0.82 -21.32
C LEU A 142 5.68 0.49 -22.10
N VAL A 143 4.77 1.46 -21.96
CA VAL A 143 4.80 2.71 -22.73
C VAL A 143 6.05 3.53 -22.39
N ARG A 144 6.76 3.94 -23.44
CA ARG A 144 7.98 4.76 -23.31
C ARG A 144 7.76 6.24 -23.62
N LYS A 145 6.64 6.58 -24.28
CA LYS A 145 6.34 7.95 -24.70
C LYS A 145 4.88 8.30 -24.43
N TRP A 146 4.66 9.28 -23.58
CA TRP A 146 3.33 9.75 -23.19
C TRP A 146 3.08 11.17 -23.69
N ARG A 147 1.85 11.43 -24.11
CA ARG A 147 1.29 12.76 -24.30
C ARG A 147 0.13 12.95 -23.34
N ILE A 148 0.28 13.85 -22.37
CA ILE A 148 -0.74 14.14 -21.36
C ILE A 148 -1.49 15.41 -21.76
N ILE A 149 -2.80 15.33 -21.90
CA ILE A 149 -3.66 16.49 -22.17
C ILE A 149 -4.27 16.98 -20.86
N LEU A 150 -4.08 18.26 -20.55
CA LEU A 150 -4.55 18.89 -19.32
C LEU A 150 -5.51 20.04 -19.62
N SER A 151 -6.57 20.12 -18.82
CA SER A 151 -7.49 21.25 -18.81
C SER A 151 -6.82 22.51 -18.25
N ALA A 152 -7.24 23.68 -18.73
CA ALA A 152 -6.87 24.99 -18.20
C ALA A 152 -8.04 25.70 -17.48
N ARG A 153 -9.15 24.99 -17.28
CA ARG A 153 -10.34 25.53 -16.62
C ARG A 153 -10.28 25.35 -15.10
N LEU A 154 -10.95 26.25 -14.39
CA LEU A 154 -11.08 26.24 -12.94
C LEU A 154 -12.13 25.19 -12.52
N TYR A 155 -11.75 24.25 -11.65
CA TYR A 155 -12.65 23.22 -11.10
C TYR A 155 -12.39 22.96 -9.63
N GLU A 156 -13.33 22.29 -8.96
CA GLU A 156 -13.13 21.74 -7.63
C GLU A 156 -11.92 20.80 -7.63
N LEU A 157 -10.98 21.01 -6.69
CA LEU A 157 -9.71 20.28 -6.59
C LEU A 157 -9.88 18.75 -6.57
N ARG A 158 -11.05 18.23 -6.18
CA ARG A 158 -11.36 16.80 -6.11
C ARG A 158 -11.58 16.11 -7.46
N SER A 159 -11.56 16.84 -8.57
CA SER A 159 -11.70 16.28 -9.93
C SER A 159 -10.38 15.83 -10.58
N GLN A 160 -9.25 15.91 -9.85
CA GLN A 160 -7.89 15.69 -10.36
C GLN A 160 -7.28 14.32 -10.03
N ASP A 161 -8.07 13.39 -9.48
CA ASP A 161 -7.60 12.06 -9.07
C ASP A 161 -6.86 11.33 -10.19
N GLY A 162 -7.31 11.49 -11.44
CA GLY A 162 -6.72 10.83 -12.59
C GLY A 162 -5.23 11.19 -12.83
N LEU A 163 -4.87 12.48 -12.93
CA LEU A 163 -3.47 12.90 -13.14
C LEU A 163 -2.57 12.43 -12.00
N VAL A 164 -3.07 12.54 -10.77
CA VAL A 164 -2.35 12.12 -9.56
C VAL A 164 -2.03 10.63 -9.63
N GLU A 165 -3.03 9.78 -9.90
CA GLU A 165 -2.84 8.33 -9.99
C GLU A 165 -1.92 7.95 -11.15
N LEU A 166 -2.05 8.59 -12.31
CA LEU A 166 -1.14 8.37 -13.44
C LEU A 166 0.30 8.74 -13.07
N CYS A 167 0.53 9.91 -12.45
CA CYS A 167 1.88 10.34 -12.08
C CYS A 167 2.50 9.45 -11.00
N ARG A 168 1.69 8.98 -10.03
CA ARG A 168 2.12 7.98 -9.03
C ARG A 168 2.56 6.68 -9.70
N LEU A 169 1.73 6.15 -10.59
CA LEU A 169 2.02 4.92 -11.34
C LEU A 169 3.28 5.07 -12.20
N LEU A 170 3.40 6.15 -12.96
CA LEU A 170 4.56 6.40 -13.81
C LEU A 170 5.84 6.58 -12.98
N CYS A 171 5.77 7.28 -11.84
CA CYS A 171 6.90 7.42 -10.92
C CYS A 171 7.36 6.06 -10.38
N GLU A 172 6.43 5.24 -9.87
CA GLU A 172 6.73 3.89 -9.39
C GLU A 172 7.39 3.03 -10.46
N LEU A 173 6.80 2.99 -11.65
CA LEU A 173 7.33 2.19 -12.76
C LEU A 173 8.71 2.66 -13.21
N GLN A 174 8.94 3.97 -13.16
CA GLN A 174 10.23 4.58 -13.47
C GLN A 174 11.29 4.20 -12.45
N VAL A 175 10.97 4.22 -11.15
CA VAL A 175 11.86 3.77 -10.06
C VAL A 175 12.20 2.28 -10.21
N LEU A 176 11.18 1.43 -10.38
CA LEU A 176 11.36 -0.03 -10.56
C LEU A 176 12.22 -0.38 -11.79
N SER A 177 12.20 0.48 -12.82
CA SER A 177 12.99 0.29 -14.04
C SER A 177 14.37 0.95 -13.98
N GLY A 178 14.82 1.41 -12.80
CA GLY A 178 16.10 2.11 -12.63
C GLY A 178 16.20 3.40 -13.44
N GLY A 179 15.08 4.11 -13.64
CA GLY A 179 15.03 5.36 -14.41
C GLY A 179 15.06 5.18 -15.93
N SER A 180 14.81 3.98 -16.44
CA SER A 180 14.97 3.66 -17.88
C SER A 180 13.65 3.46 -18.65
N LEU A 181 12.50 3.53 -17.98
CA LEU A 181 11.21 3.23 -18.61
C LEU A 181 10.75 4.36 -19.53
N LEU A 182 10.39 5.49 -18.94
CA LEU A 182 9.83 6.64 -19.62
C LEU A 182 10.94 7.43 -20.33
N ARG A 183 10.81 7.58 -21.64
CA ARG A 183 11.80 8.23 -22.51
C ARG A 183 11.37 9.61 -22.96
N GLU A 184 10.07 9.81 -23.12
CA GLU A 184 9.51 11.07 -23.60
C GLU A 184 8.17 11.36 -22.93
N LEU A 185 8.00 12.61 -22.50
CA LEU A 185 6.76 13.10 -21.92
C LEU A 185 6.42 14.47 -22.51
N ASP A 186 5.24 14.58 -23.10
CA ASP A 186 4.74 15.81 -23.70
C ASP A 186 3.43 16.23 -23.00
N VAL A 187 3.51 17.27 -22.17
CA VAL A 187 2.37 17.82 -21.43
C VAL A 187 1.76 18.95 -22.26
N CYS A 188 0.52 18.75 -22.69
CA CYS A 188 -0.21 19.67 -23.55
C CYS A 188 -1.36 20.31 -22.76
N ILE A 189 -1.31 21.63 -22.59
CA ILE A 189 -2.34 22.38 -21.86
C ILE A 189 -3.31 23.00 -22.87
N ILE A 190 -4.60 22.78 -22.66
CA ILE A 190 -5.66 23.30 -23.53
C ILE A 190 -5.68 24.84 -23.47
N PRO A 191 -5.71 25.54 -24.62
CA PRO A 191 -5.67 27.01 -24.61
C PRO A 191 -6.97 27.67 -24.14
N LYS A 192 -6.87 28.95 -23.76
CA LYS A 192 -8.01 29.74 -23.28
C LYS A 192 -9.04 29.95 -24.38
N GLY A 193 -10.31 29.63 -24.13
CA GLY A 193 -11.41 29.82 -25.08
C GLY A 193 -11.90 28.52 -25.72
N VAL A 194 -11.19 27.41 -25.49
CA VAL A 194 -11.58 26.08 -25.97
C VAL A 194 -12.68 25.50 -25.08
N GLU A 195 -12.42 25.50 -23.78
CA GLU A 195 -13.26 24.82 -22.80
C GLU A 195 -14.43 25.73 -22.43
N VAL A 196 -15.66 25.25 -22.67
CA VAL A 196 -16.86 26.05 -22.43
C VAL A 196 -17.38 25.83 -21.00
N LYS A 197 -17.78 26.93 -20.35
CA LYS A 197 -18.29 27.07 -18.97
C LYS A 197 -17.17 27.27 -17.93
N HIS A 198 -17.39 28.18 -16.97
CA HIS A 198 -16.50 28.51 -15.82
C HIS A 198 -15.22 29.28 -16.19
N GLY A 199 -14.66 29.97 -15.20
CA GLY A 199 -13.44 30.77 -15.33
C GLY A 199 -12.21 29.93 -15.70
N TYR A 200 -11.12 30.63 -15.95
CA TYR A 200 -9.83 30.01 -16.24
C TYR A 200 -8.95 30.06 -15.01
N LEU A 201 -8.06 29.07 -14.89
CA LEU A 201 -7.07 29.01 -13.83
C LEU A 201 -6.22 30.29 -13.81
N ASP A 202 -6.00 30.82 -12.62
CA ASP A 202 -4.93 31.78 -12.44
C ASP A 202 -3.56 31.08 -12.35
N ALA A 203 -2.49 31.83 -12.06
CA ALA A 203 -1.15 31.26 -11.98
C ALA A 203 -0.95 30.34 -10.76
N VAL A 204 -1.72 30.55 -9.68
CA VAL A 204 -1.71 29.74 -8.46
C VAL A 204 -2.48 28.44 -8.70
N ASP A 205 -3.69 28.53 -9.23
CA ASP A 205 -4.51 27.34 -9.52
C ASP A 205 -3.80 26.42 -10.52
N MET A 206 -3.18 27.00 -11.56
CA MET A 206 -2.39 26.24 -12.54
C MET A 206 -1.17 25.56 -11.91
N ARG A 207 -0.58 26.18 -10.88
CA ARG A 207 0.51 25.55 -10.14
C ARG A 207 0.00 24.29 -9.44
N GLU A 208 -1.12 24.38 -8.75
CA GLU A 208 -1.76 23.26 -8.04
C GLU A 208 -2.08 22.09 -8.98
N ILE A 209 -2.67 22.35 -10.15
CA ILE A 209 -2.98 21.29 -11.15
C ILE A 209 -1.72 20.55 -11.62
N LEU A 210 -0.58 21.25 -11.70
CA LEU A 210 0.67 20.69 -12.22
C LEU A 210 1.55 20.07 -11.12
N VAL A 211 1.21 20.22 -9.84
CA VAL A 211 1.93 19.60 -8.72
C VAL A 211 2.17 18.10 -8.92
N PRO A 212 1.23 17.30 -9.47
CA PRO A 212 1.48 15.88 -9.64
C PRO A 212 2.68 15.54 -10.55
N LEU A 213 3.01 16.42 -11.50
CA LEU A 213 4.17 16.25 -12.37
C LEU A 213 5.49 16.38 -11.60
N GLU A 214 5.48 17.01 -10.43
CA GLU A 214 6.64 17.11 -9.54
C GLU A 214 7.08 15.75 -8.97
N LEU A 215 6.28 14.67 -9.11
CA LEU A 215 6.71 13.31 -8.75
C LEU A 215 7.61 12.65 -9.78
N LEU A 216 7.57 13.07 -11.05
CA LEU A 216 8.21 12.35 -12.13
C LEU A 216 9.71 12.64 -12.18
N ARG A 217 10.55 11.64 -12.48
CA ARG A 217 12.02 11.76 -12.50
C ARG A 217 12.63 10.99 -13.66
N ASN A 218 13.87 11.31 -13.99
CA ASN A 218 14.70 10.57 -14.96
C ASN A 218 14.08 10.47 -16.36
N ILE A 219 13.32 11.48 -16.81
CA ILE A 219 12.73 11.50 -18.16
C ILE A 219 13.63 12.32 -19.09
N PRO A 220 14.31 11.73 -20.08
CA PRO A 220 15.27 12.45 -20.92
C PRO A 220 14.66 13.59 -21.74
N ARG A 221 13.44 13.37 -22.29
CA ARG A 221 12.77 14.32 -23.17
C ARG A 221 11.45 14.75 -22.54
N VAL A 222 11.38 16.01 -22.14
CA VAL A 222 10.19 16.60 -21.53
C VAL A 222 9.85 17.90 -22.22
N SER A 223 8.58 18.07 -22.59
CA SER A 223 7.99 19.31 -23.08
C SER A 223 6.69 19.63 -22.34
N ILE A 224 6.48 20.91 -22.07
CA ILE A 224 5.19 21.45 -21.61
C ILE A 224 4.80 22.51 -22.63
N ARG A 225 3.67 22.41 -23.31
CA ARG A 225 3.28 23.32 -24.40
C ARG A 225 1.76 23.45 -24.50
N THR A 226 1.30 24.36 -25.36
CA THR A 226 -0.11 24.47 -25.70
C THR A 226 -0.52 23.29 -26.58
N ALA A 227 -1.70 22.73 -26.31
CA ALA A 227 -2.30 21.69 -27.14
C ALA A 227 -2.65 22.24 -28.53
N SER A 228 -2.41 21.45 -29.56
CA SER A 228 -2.91 21.69 -30.92
C SER A 228 -4.35 21.18 -31.04
N ILE A 229 -5.08 21.65 -32.05
CA ILE A 229 -6.50 21.32 -32.25
C ILE A 229 -6.71 19.80 -32.37
N SER A 230 -5.84 19.09 -33.08
CA SER A 230 -5.92 17.63 -33.25
C SER A 230 -5.63 16.82 -31.97
N GLU A 231 -5.16 17.48 -30.90
CA GLU A 231 -4.86 16.85 -29.60
C GLU A 231 -5.95 17.09 -28.56
N ILE A 232 -6.96 17.92 -28.87
CA ILE A 232 -8.02 18.28 -27.95
C ILE A 232 -9.20 17.33 -28.16
N PRO A 233 -9.65 16.59 -27.13
CA PRO A 233 -10.78 15.68 -27.26
C PRO A 233 -12.07 16.38 -27.68
N ASP A 234 -12.88 15.70 -28.48
CA ASP A 234 -14.15 16.19 -29.02
C ASP A 234 -15.12 16.61 -27.90
N PHE A 235 -15.17 15.85 -26.82
CA PHE A 235 -16.02 16.10 -25.66
C PHE A 235 -15.60 17.30 -24.79
N VAL A 236 -14.45 17.93 -25.09
CA VAL A 236 -14.04 19.22 -24.52
C VAL A 236 -14.53 20.39 -25.36
N CYS A 237 -14.61 20.19 -26.67
CA CYS A 237 -15.00 21.19 -27.65
C CYS A 237 -16.54 21.23 -27.81
N ARG A 238 -17.10 22.40 -28.14
CA ARG A 238 -18.49 22.48 -28.66
C ARG A 238 -18.46 22.50 -30.18
N ASP A 239 -19.53 22.02 -30.79
CA ASP A 239 -19.80 22.04 -32.24
C ASP A 239 -19.56 23.41 -32.92
N GLN A 240 -19.56 24.50 -32.16
CA GLN A 240 -19.38 25.88 -32.63
C GLN A 240 -17.93 26.24 -33.03
N TRP A 241 -16.97 25.33 -32.87
CA TRP A 241 -15.56 25.53 -33.27
C TRP A 241 -15.33 25.63 -34.77
N PHE A 242 -16.18 24.98 -35.58
CA PHE A 242 -16.04 25.02 -37.04
C PHE A 242 -16.30 26.42 -37.63
N ASP A 243 -16.95 27.32 -36.87
CA ASP A 243 -17.42 28.60 -37.39
C ASP A 243 -16.48 29.79 -37.12
N THR A 244 -15.53 29.70 -36.18
CA THR A 244 -14.54 30.78 -35.94
C THR A 244 -13.16 30.29 -35.48
N PRO A 245 -12.06 30.65 -36.17
CA PRO A 245 -10.71 30.38 -35.70
C PRO A 245 -10.39 31.31 -34.53
N LEU A 246 -10.63 30.83 -33.31
CA LEU A 246 -10.27 31.57 -32.11
C LEU A 246 -8.74 31.63 -32.03
N VAL A 247 -8.19 32.84 -32.14
CA VAL A 247 -6.84 33.16 -31.65
C VAL A 247 -6.89 33.01 -30.13
N THR A 248 -6.72 31.78 -29.65
CA THR A 248 -6.82 31.45 -28.23
C THR A 248 -5.50 31.78 -27.53
N LYS A 249 -5.58 32.49 -26.41
CA LYS A 249 -4.40 32.84 -25.62
C LYS A 249 -3.88 31.58 -24.92
N SER A 250 -2.58 31.34 -25.01
CA SER A 250 -1.89 30.26 -24.31
C SER A 250 -2.11 30.35 -22.79
N MET A 251 -2.40 29.21 -22.16
CA MET A 251 -2.54 29.06 -20.71
C MET A 251 -1.33 28.29 -20.14
N LEU A 252 -0.12 28.70 -20.52
CA LEU A 252 1.08 28.05 -20.00
C LEU A 252 1.41 28.59 -18.61
N PRO A 253 1.99 27.74 -17.72
CA PRO A 253 2.51 28.21 -16.46
C PRO A 253 3.59 29.27 -16.67
N THR A 254 3.86 30.05 -15.62
CA THR A 254 4.92 31.05 -15.65
C THR A 254 6.24 30.42 -16.10
N ALA A 255 7.03 31.14 -16.89
CA ALA A 255 8.28 30.61 -17.44
C ALA A 255 9.24 30.04 -16.37
N PRO A 256 9.39 30.65 -15.17
CA PRO A 256 10.20 30.07 -14.10
C PRO A 256 9.67 28.72 -13.60
N TYR A 257 8.37 28.62 -13.33
CA TYR A 257 7.77 27.37 -12.83
C TYR A 257 7.79 26.26 -13.89
N ARG A 258 7.55 26.61 -15.17
CA ARG A 258 7.68 25.67 -16.29
C ARG A 258 9.07 25.06 -16.40
N ARG A 259 10.12 25.88 -16.22
CA ARG A 259 11.52 25.39 -16.22
C ARG A 259 11.78 24.49 -15.02
N LEU A 260 11.34 24.89 -13.84
CA LEU A 260 11.45 24.07 -12.63
C LEU A 260 10.85 22.68 -12.83
N LEU A 261 9.62 22.59 -13.36
CA LEU A 261 8.97 21.30 -13.64
C LEU A 261 9.77 20.46 -14.64
N ILE A 262 10.25 21.05 -15.72
CA ILE A 262 11.07 20.34 -16.73
C ILE A 262 12.37 19.83 -16.11
N ASP A 263 13.03 20.64 -15.30
CA ASP A 263 14.29 20.29 -14.63
C ASP A 263 14.08 19.19 -13.59
N LEU A 264 12.99 19.25 -12.82
CA LEU A 264 12.58 18.18 -11.90
C LEU A 264 12.32 16.86 -12.63
N MET A 265 11.51 16.88 -13.69
CA MET A 265 11.17 15.69 -14.47
C MET A 265 12.37 15.03 -15.15
N ARG A 266 13.36 15.83 -15.57
CA ARG A 266 14.62 15.35 -16.15
C ARG A 266 15.62 14.89 -15.09
N GLY A 267 15.58 15.52 -13.91
CA GLY A 267 16.47 15.26 -12.81
C GLY A 267 16.22 13.92 -12.12
N ASN A 268 17.12 13.59 -11.21
CA ASN A 268 17.11 12.39 -10.38
C ASN A 268 16.94 12.71 -8.88
N SER A 269 16.37 13.87 -8.56
CA SER A 269 16.12 14.23 -7.16
C SER A 269 15.17 13.22 -6.51
N GLU A 270 15.36 12.99 -5.21
CA GLU A 270 14.54 12.07 -4.44
C GLU A 270 13.07 12.51 -4.43
N VAL A 271 12.19 11.52 -4.33
CA VAL A 271 10.73 11.69 -4.35
C VAL A 271 10.14 10.84 -3.25
N GLU A 272 9.26 11.44 -2.45
CA GLU A 272 8.48 10.70 -1.48
C GLU A 272 7.18 10.23 -2.12
N LEU A 273 6.99 8.92 -2.14
CA LEU A 273 5.74 8.33 -2.59
C LEU A 273 4.93 7.92 -1.37
N SER A 274 4.07 8.81 -0.90
CA SER A 274 3.26 8.62 0.31
C SER A 274 2.42 7.33 0.26
N THR A 275 1.92 6.93 -0.90
CA THR A 275 1.23 5.65 -1.10
C THR A 275 2.13 4.44 -0.81
N LYS A 276 3.41 4.50 -1.17
CA LYS A 276 4.40 3.46 -0.87
C LYS A 276 4.86 3.49 0.57
N MET A 277 5.05 4.67 1.14
CA MET A 277 5.32 4.83 2.57
C MET A 277 4.18 4.22 3.42
N PHE A 278 2.93 4.46 3.04
CA PHE A 278 1.78 3.83 3.69
C PHE A 278 1.72 2.33 3.47
N THR A 279 2.05 1.84 2.27
CA THR A 279 2.12 0.40 2.02
C THR A 279 3.13 -0.27 2.96
N ALA A 280 4.32 0.31 3.12
CA ALA A 280 5.34 -0.19 4.04
C ALA A 280 4.87 -0.14 5.52
N LEU A 281 4.21 0.95 5.92
CA LEU A 281 3.62 1.09 7.26
C LEU A 281 2.51 0.06 7.53
N LEU A 282 1.64 -0.18 6.55
CA LEU A 282 0.56 -1.16 6.62
C LEU A 282 1.13 -2.58 6.74
N GLU A 283 2.12 -2.92 5.92
CA GLU A 283 2.81 -4.22 6.00
C GLU A 283 3.46 -4.42 7.37
N TYR A 284 4.07 -3.36 7.93
CA TYR A 284 4.65 -3.39 9.26
C TYR A 284 3.59 -3.64 10.34
N ALA A 285 2.50 -2.87 10.35
CA ALA A 285 1.39 -3.05 11.28
C ALA A 285 0.76 -4.45 11.17
N GLN A 286 0.54 -4.94 9.94
CA GLN A 286 -0.03 -6.26 9.69
C GLN A 286 0.87 -7.40 10.17
N ALA A 287 2.19 -7.22 10.25
CA ALA A 287 3.10 -8.27 10.74
C ALA A 287 2.82 -8.66 12.21
N PHE A 288 2.25 -7.76 13.01
CA PHE A 288 1.88 -8.01 14.41
C PHE A 288 0.55 -8.77 14.56
N GLU A 289 -0.31 -8.76 13.54
CA GLU A 289 -1.60 -9.45 13.58
C GLU A 289 -1.47 -10.88 13.02
N ARG A 290 -2.11 -11.87 13.65
CA ARG A 290 -2.13 -13.25 13.16
C ARG A 290 -3.45 -13.60 12.49
N ASP A 291 -4.53 -12.97 12.92
CA ASP A 291 -5.85 -13.23 12.38
C ASP A 291 -5.98 -12.66 10.96
N PRO A 292 -6.26 -13.50 9.95
CA PRO A 292 -6.33 -13.05 8.57
C PRO A 292 -7.50 -12.09 8.32
N LYS A 293 -8.60 -12.18 9.08
CA LYS A 293 -9.72 -11.26 8.96
C LYS A 293 -9.34 -9.89 9.52
N PHE A 294 -8.70 -9.83 10.68
CA PHE A 294 -8.22 -8.56 11.24
C PHE A 294 -7.12 -7.92 10.39
N LYS A 295 -6.17 -8.71 9.86
CA LYS A 295 -5.19 -8.25 8.86
C LYS A 295 -5.86 -7.58 7.66
N LYS A 296 -6.88 -8.23 7.07
CA LYS A 296 -7.60 -7.68 5.92
C LYS A 296 -8.32 -6.39 6.29
N VAL A 297 -8.92 -6.32 7.48
CA VAL A 297 -9.63 -5.13 7.96
C VAL A 297 -8.69 -3.92 8.13
N MET A 298 -7.43 -4.13 8.54
CA MET A 298 -6.42 -3.05 8.59
C MET A 298 -6.16 -2.40 7.22
N SER A 299 -6.44 -3.10 6.11
CA SER A 299 -6.20 -2.62 4.75
C SER A 299 -7.38 -1.93 4.09
N LEU A 300 -8.54 -1.84 4.75
CA LEU A 300 -9.74 -1.25 4.18
C LEU A 300 -9.58 0.26 3.95
N SER A 301 -10.22 0.78 2.91
CA SER A 301 -10.32 2.22 2.65
C SER A 301 -11.34 2.89 3.57
N PHE A 302 -11.30 4.23 3.63
CA PHE A 302 -12.31 4.99 4.38
C PHE A 302 -13.73 4.72 3.87
N GLU A 303 -13.92 4.66 2.55
CA GLU A 303 -15.21 4.34 1.91
C GLU A 303 -15.66 2.91 2.21
N GLU A 304 -14.74 1.94 2.16
CA GLU A 304 -15.05 0.54 2.48
C GLU A 304 -15.43 0.39 3.95
N VAL A 305 -14.71 1.06 4.87
CA VAL A 305 -15.05 1.09 6.29
C VAL A 305 -16.41 1.77 6.48
N ALA A 306 -16.67 2.91 5.83
CA ALA A 306 -17.96 3.59 5.90
C ALA A 306 -19.12 2.73 5.38
N THR A 307 -18.93 2.04 4.24
CA THR A 307 -19.93 1.15 3.61
C THR A 307 -20.21 -0.07 4.48
N LEU A 308 -19.16 -0.71 5.00
CA LEU A 308 -19.29 -1.84 5.92
C LEU A 308 -19.94 -1.41 7.24
N MET A 309 -19.73 -0.16 7.67
CA MET A 309 -20.35 0.41 8.87
C MET A 309 -21.78 0.94 8.65
N ALA A 310 -22.20 1.16 7.40
CA ALA A 310 -23.53 1.67 7.04
C ALA A 310 -24.52 0.56 6.65
N GLY A 311 -24.04 -0.64 6.29
CA GLY A 311 -24.91 -1.78 5.98
C GLY A 311 -25.39 -2.56 7.21
N GLU A 312 -26.43 -3.40 7.03
CA GLU A 312 -26.95 -4.40 8.00
C GLU A 312 -25.97 -5.57 8.29
N PHE A 313 -24.68 -5.42 7.99
CA PHE A 313 -23.69 -6.48 8.17
C PHE A 313 -23.07 -6.43 9.56
N SER A 314 -23.58 -7.28 10.46
CA SER A 314 -23.06 -7.64 11.79
C SER A 314 -21.61 -8.14 11.85
N THR A 315 -20.85 -8.08 10.76
CA THR A 315 -19.52 -8.71 10.66
C THR A 315 -18.37 -7.82 11.17
N LEU A 316 -18.55 -6.49 11.21
CA LEU A 316 -17.59 -5.57 11.84
C LEU A 316 -17.88 -5.30 13.32
N SER A 317 -19.11 -5.50 13.81
CA SER A 317 -19.44 -5.40 15.24
C SER A 317 -18.70 -6.45 16.08
N ASP A 318 -18.23 -7.53 15.44
CA ASP A 318 -17.37 -8.56 16.02
C ASP A 318 -15.88 -8.18 16.06
N ASN A 319 -15.47 -7.10 15.38
CA ASN A 319 -14.11 -6.61 15.46
C ASN A 319 -14.01 -5.54 16.56
N PRO A 320 -13.38 -5.84 17.71
CA PRO A 320 -13.30 -4.89 18.82
C PRO A 320 -12.48 -3.64 18.48
N PHE A 321 -11.64 -3.68 17.45
CA PHE A 321 -10.81 -2.55 17.03
C PHE A 321 -11.57 -1.50 16.19
N LEU A 322 -12.75 -1.84 15.66
CA LEU A 322 -13.58 -0.95 14.83
C LEU A 322 -14.99 -0.71 15.43
N ASN A 323 -15.25 -1.19 16.65
CA ASN A 323 -16.57 -1.06 17.25
C ASN A 323 -16.87 0.40 17.68
N LYS A 324 -17.75 1.08 16.92
CA LYS A 324 -18.14 2.48 17.16
C LYS A 324 -18.77 2.75 18.53
N GLU A 325 -19.42 1.75 19.14
CA GLU A 325 -20.05 1.91 20.45
C GLU A 325 -19.00 2.18 21.53
N PHE A 326 -17.86 1.50 21.43
CA PHE A 326 -16.74 1.65 22.38
C PHE A 326 -15.72 2.68 21.92
N HIS A 327 -15.70 3.00 20.63
CA HIS A 327 -14.83 3.99 19.98
C HIS A 327 -15.60 5.23 19.47
N PRO A 328 -16.45 5.89 20.28
CA PRO A 328 -17.19 7.05 19.80
C PRO A 328 -16.21 8.18 19.47
N LYS A 329 -16.43 8.83 18.33
CA LYS A 329 -15.72 10.05 17.85
C LYS A 329 -14.34 9.89 17.21
N GLY A 330 -13.95 8.70 16.72
CA GLY A 330 -12.66 8.56 15.99
C GLY A 330 -11.40 8.83 16.84
N LEU A 331 -11.59 8.99 18.16
CA LEU A 331 -10.58 9.23 19.20
C LEU A 331 -9.93 7.93 19.69
N ALA A 332 -10.26 6.80 19.09
CA ALA A 332 -9.56 5.55 19.41
C ALA A 332 -8.10 5.68 18.96
N HIS A 333 -7.16 5.64 19.91
CA HIS A 333 -5.73 5.51 19.64
C HIS A 333 -5.38 4.06 19.26
N THR A 334 -6.18 3.45 18.37
CA THR A 334 -5.88 2.13 17.82
C THR A 334 -5.01 2.26 16.58
N ILE A 335 -4.21 1.23 16.32
CA ILE A 335 -3.46 1.10 15.06
C ILE A 335 -4.42 1.23 13.87
N GLU A 336 -5.63 0.67 13.94
CA GLU A 336 -6.63 0.75 12.87
C GLU A 336 -7.06 2.19 12.60
N ALA A 337 -7.40 2.95 13.64
CA ALA A 337 -7.78 4.35 13.49
C ALA A 337 -6.60 5.18 12.94
N GLY A 338 -5.37 4.94 13.44
CA GLY A 338 -4.16 5.56 12.90
C GLY A 338 -3.95 5.23 11.42
N LEU A 339 -4.08 3.97 11.02
CA LEU A 339 -3.95 3.55 9.62
C LEU A 339 -5.03 4.19 8.74
N GLN A 340 -6.27 4.34 9.24
CA GLN A 340 -7.33 5.04 8.53
C GLN A 340 -7.01 6.53 8.35
N ARG A 341 -6.52 7.21 9.40
CA ARG A 341 -6.09 8.62 9.29
C ARG A 341 -4.90 8.78 8.36
N ALA A 342 -3.88 7.94 8.48
CA ALA A 342 -2.70 7.95 7.62
C ALA A 342 -3.08 7.76 6.13
N ARG A 343 -3.98 6.81 5.85
CA ARG A 343 -4.54 6.60 4.51
C ARG A 343 -5.31 7.83 4.03
N TYR A 344 -6.17 8.38 4.88
CA TYR A 344 -6.96 9.57 4.57
C TYR A 344 -6.08 10.79 4.23
N MET A 345 -4.93 10.95 4.89
CA MET A 345 -3.95 12.00 4.55
C MET A 345 -3.36 11.83 3.15
N ILE A 346 -3.29 10.59 2.63
CA ILE A 346 -2.78 10.28 1.29
C ILE A 346 -3.86 10.36 0.22
N GLU A 347 -5.08 9.98 0.59
CA GLU A 347 -6.21 9.84 -0.33
C GLU A 347 -7.06 11.11 -0.47
N ILE A 348 -7.25 11.92 0.59
CA ILE A 348 -8.32 12.94 0.62
C ILE A 348 -7.85 14.35 1.03
N ILE A 349 -6.97 14.50 2.04
CA ILE A 349 -6.71 15.84 2.63
C ILE A 349 -5.58 16.64 1.97
N ASN A 350 -4.58 15.99 1.38
CA ASN A 350 -3.46 16.72 0.80
C ASN A 350 -3.67 16.86 -0.72
N GLY A 351 -4.29 17.98 -1.13
CA GLY A 351 -4.30 18.40 -2.54
C GLY A 351 -2.88 18.56 -3.12
N ASP A 352 -1.87 18.70 -2.24
CA ASP A 352 -0.46 18.65 -2.59
C ASP A 352 0.15 17.29 -2.25
N ILE A 353 0.26 16.43 -3.26
CA ILE A 353 0.81 15.07 -3.13
C ILE A 353 2.30 15.03 -2.78
N THR A 354 2.99 16.17 -2.82
CA THR A 354 4.39 16.31 -2.40
C THR A 354 4.53 16.55 -0.90
N GLN A 355 3.45 16.93 -0.21
CA GLN A 355 3.45 17.16 1.23
C GLN A 355 3.10 15.88 1.99
N THR A 356 4.11 15.29 2.61
CA THR A 356 4.01 14.05 3.40
C THR A 356 4.02 14.29 4.91
N THR A 357 4.13 15.53 5.37
CA THR A 357 4.31 15.88 6.80
C THR A 357 3.23 15.29 7.70
N LYS A 358 1.95 15.55 7.38
CA LYS A 358 0.80 15.02 8.12
C LYS A 358 0.76 13.49 8.14
N PHE A 359 1.14 12.86 7.03
CA PHE A 359 1.26 11.41 6.97
C PHE A 359 2.34 10.90 7.93
N LYS A 360 3.51 11.56 7.97
CA LYS A 360 4.62 11.19 8.86
C LYS A 360 4.28 11.40 10.33
N GLU A 361 3.50 12.44 10.67
CA GLU A 361 2.97 12.64 12.02
C GLU A 361 2.09 11.46 12.46
N GLU A 362 1.12 11.05 11.64
CA GLU A 362 0.29 9.86 11.92
C GLU A 362 1.12 8.56 11.97
N ARG A 363 2.11 8.42 11.07
CA ARG A 363 3.05 7.29 11.10
C ARG A 363 3.77 7.23 12.44
N SER A 364 4.30 8.35 12.93
CA SER A 364 5.01 8.42 14.21
C SER A 364 4.13 7.94 15.37
N VAL A 365 2.87 8.37 15.42
CA VAL A 365 1.89 7.92 16.43
C VAL A 365 1.68 6.40 16.38
N ILE A 366 1.54 5.82 15.18
CA ILE A 366 1.38 4.36 15.01
C ILE A 366 2.64 3.62 15.45
N LEU A 367 3.83 4.13 15.09
CA LEU A 367 5.10 3.50 15.40
C LEU A 367 5.40 3.50 16.90
N GLN A 368 5.03 4.55 17.65
CA GLN A 368 5.17 4.55 19.11
C GLN A 368 4.52 3.33 19.78
N TYR A 369 3.40 2.86 19.21
CA TYR A 369 2.71 1.67 19.72
C TYR A 369 3.37 0.37 19.27
N LEU A 370 3.67 0.26 17.97
CA LEU A 370 4.26 -0.95 17.39
C LEU A 370 5.66 -1.22 17.95
N GLU A 371 6.47 -0.18 18.15
CA GLU A 371 7.84 -0.34 18.65
C GLU A 371 7.88 -0.83 20.11
N ARG A 372 6.93 -0.40 20.96
CA ARG A 372 6.83 -0.95 22.33
C ARG A 372 6.62 -2.45 22.30
N GLN A 373 5.73 -2.93 21.42
CA GLN A 373 5.50 -4.35 21.25
C GLN A 373 6.73 -5.05 20.63
N PHE A 374 7.37 -4.42 19.64
CA PHE A 374 8.61 -4.92 19.05
C PHE A 374 9.71 -5.15 20.10
N PHE A 375 9.96 -4.18 20.99
CA PHE A 375 11.00 -4.31 22.01
C PHE A 375 10.71 -5.44 23.01
N ARG A 376 9.44 -5.63 23.39
CA ARG A 376 9.04 -6.78 24.23
C ARG A 376 9.31 -8.10 23.53
N ILE A 377 8.97 -8.20 22.24
CA ILE A 377 9.22 -9.41 21.43
C ILE A 377 10.72 -9.64 21.27
N SER A 378 11.51 -8.61 20.97
CA SER A 378 12.96 -8.75 20.78
C SER A 378 13.66 -9.21 22.05
N TYR A 379 13.30 -8.65 23.20
CA TYR A 379 13.87 -9.03 24.49
C TYR A 379 13.57 -10.50 24.83
N ALA A 380 12.29 -10.89 24.76
CA ALA A 380 11.89 -12.27 25.06
C ALA A 380 12.45 -13.29 24.05
N SER A 381 12.59 -12.90 22.77
CA SER A 381 13.28 -13.73 21.76
C SER A 381 14.75 -13.93 22.12
N GLN A 382 15.46 -12.88 22.54
CA GLN A 382 16.86 -12.97 22.94
C GLN A 382 17.06 -13.94 24.11
N GLU A 383 16.29 -13.79 25.19
CA GLU A 383 16.38 -14.69 26.36
C GLU A 383 16.10 -16.15 25.99
N LEU A 384 15.07 -16.38 25.17
CA LEU A 384 14.74 -17.72 24.70
C LEU A 384 15.84 -18.32 23.81
N VAL A 385 16.38 -17.54 22.87
CA VAL A 385 17.43 -17.99 21.95
C VAL A 385 18.71 -18.32 22.71
N GLU A 386 19.10 -17.50 23.68
CA GLU A 386 20.26 -17.76 24.55
C GLU A 386 20.08 -19.07 25.34
N PHE A 387 18.92 -19.28 25.94
CA PHE A 387 18.58 -20.53 26.61
C PHE A 387 18.61 -21.74 25.67
N VAL A 388 18.00 -21.62 24.49
CA VAL A 388 17.99 -22.71 23.50
C VAL A 388 19.40 -23.05 23.05
N LYS A 389 20.25 -22.04 22.78
CA LYS A 389 21.64 -22.27 22.39
C LYS A 389 22.44 -22.99 23.48
N LEU A 390 22.23 -22.62 24.75
CA LEU A 390 22.82 -23.33 25.90
C LEU A 390 22.37 -24.79 25.96
N GLN A 391 21.09 -25.06 25.72
CA GLN A 391 20.48 -26.38 25.82
C GLN A 391 20.60 -27.23 24.54
N LYS A 392 21.10 -26.67 23.43
CA LYS A 392 21.41 -27.38 22.17
C LYS A 392 22.79 -28.07 22.18
N GLN A 393 23.48 -28.05 23.31
CA GLN A 393 24.73 -28.76 23.52
C GLN A 393 24.50 -30.23 23.83
N LYS A 394 25.58 -31.03 23.77
CA LYS A 394 25.54 -32.45 24.12
C LYS A 394 24.95 -32.67 25.51
N TRP A 395 23.99 -33.58 25.62
CA TRP A 395 23.21 -33.88 26.84
C TRP A 395 22.22 -32.80 27.29
N GLY A 396 22.11 -31.69 26.56
CA GLY A 396 21.11 -30.66 26.79
C GLY A 396 19.71 -31.11 26.33
N VAL A 397 18.68 -30.39 26.80
CA VAL A 397 17.27 -30.71 26.49
C VAL A 397 16.96 -30.65 24.99
N PHE A 398 17.74 -29.87 24.22
CA PHE A 398 17.59 -29.71 22.78
C PHE A 398 18.76 -30.31 21.97
N ASP A 399 19.56 -31.20 22.55
CA ASP A 399 20.64 -31.93 21.88
C ASP A 399 20.12 -32.62 20.58
N PRO A 400 20.60 -32.24 19.38
CA PRO A 400 20.21 -32.85 18.10
C PRO A 400 20.48 -34.36 18.01
N ALA A 401 21.55 -34.85 18.64
CA ALA A 401 21.92 -36.27 18.64
C ALA A 401 21.06 -37.09 19.61
N CYS A 402 20.47 -36.45 20.60
CA CYS A 402 19.61 -37.08 21.59
C CYS A 402 18.20 -37.37 21.03
N THR A 403 18.07 -38.48 20.28
CA THR A 403 16.83 -38.81 19.59
C THR A 403 15.96 -39.86 20.28
N LYS A 404 16.46 -40.71 21.19
CA LYS A 404 15.66 -41.81 21.78
C LYS A 404 16.01 -42.32 23.19
N GLN A 405 17.09 -41.86 23.84
CA GLN A 405 17.64 -42.57 25.02
C GLN A 405 17.78 -41.76 26.32
N TYR A 406 17.43 -40.48 26.34
CA TYR A 406 17.48 -39.70 27.58
C TYR A 406 16.14 -39.77 28.31
N ASN A 407 16.15 -40.47 29.45
CA ASN A 407 14.99 -40.62 30.34
C ASN A 407 14.98 -39.57 31.48
N GLY A 408 15.91 -38.62 31.47
CA GLY A 408 15.98 -37.56 32.48
C GLY A 408 15.02 -36.43 32.16
N PHE A 409 14.00 -36.23 32.98
CA PHE A 409 13.22 -35.00 33.00
C PHE A 409 13.73 -34.12 34.14
N ASP A 410 14.60 -33.17 33.82
CA ASP A 410 15.11 -32.21 34.79
C ASP A 410 14.04 -31.15 35.08
N MET A 411 13.42 -31.22 36.25
CA MET A 411 12.35 -30.29 36.61
C MET A 411 12.80 -28.82 36.53
N VAL A 412 14.05 -28.49 36.85
CA VAL A 412 14.52 -27.09 36.85
C VAL A 412 14.61 -26.58 35.41
N ILE A 413 15.33 -27.28 34.54
CA ILE A 413 15.56 -26.86 33.15
C ILE A 413 14.24 -26.81 32.36
N TYR A 414 13.36 -27.81 32.52
CA TYR A 414 12.08 -27.82 31.82
C TYR A 414 11.11 -26.75 32.34
N THR A 415 11.20 -26.37 33.62
CA THR A 415 10.42 -25.24 34.17
C THR A 415 10.90 -23.93 33.57
N GLU A 416 12.22 -23.70 33.55
CA GLU A 416 12.82 -22.51 32.92
C GLU A 416 12.42 -22.40 31.44
N ALA A 417 12.53 -23.51 30.69
CA ALA A 417 12.08 -23.57 29.30
C ALA A 417 10.59 -23.17 29.16
N MET A 418 9.72 -23.67 30.04
CA MET A 418 8.30 -23.33 29.99
C MET A 418 8.03 -21.86 30.29
N VAL A 419 8.71 -21.29 31.29
CA VAL A 419 8.56 -19.87 31.65
C VAL A 419 8.99 -18.99 30.47
N LEU A 420 10.19 -19.21 29.93
CA LEU A 420 10.69 -18.44 28.78
C LEU A 420 9.78 -18.58 27.54
N LEU A 421 9.23 -19.78 27.31
CA LEU A 421 8.29 -20.00 26.20
C LEU A 421 6.98 -19.23 26.41
N GLU A 422 6.46 -19.20 27.64
CA GLU A 422 5.22 -18.49 27.98
C GLU A 422 5.41 -16.98 27.93
N ASP A 423 6.54 -16.46 28.42
CA ASP A 423 6.91 -15.05 28.35
C ASP A 423 7.09 -14.61 26.89
N TYR A 424 7.74 -15.43 26.06
CA TYR A 424 7.87 -15.13 24.64
C TYR A 424 6.50 -15.13 23.94
N VAL A 425 5.61 -16.08 24.22
CA VAL A 425 4.23 -16.04 23.70
C VAL A 425 3.50 -14.78 24.16
N ALA A 426 3.62 -14.42 25.44
CA ALA A 426 2.96 -13.25 26.02
C ALA A 426 3.43 -11.94 25.38
N SER A 427 4.69 -11.85 24.97
CA SER A 427 5.26 -10.66 24.30
C SER A 427 4.54 -10.27 23.00
N PHE A 428 3.95 -11.25 22.29
CA PHE A 428 3.15 -11.02 21.08
C PHE A 428 1.72 -10.56 21.37
N THR A 429 1.30 -10.52 22.63
CA THR A 429 -0.01 -9.99 22.98
C THR A 429 -0.05 -8.52 22.65
N ARG A 430 -1.02 -8.14 21.82
CA ARG A 430 -1.23 -6.75 21.45
C ARG A 430 -1.54 -5.97 22.71
N GLU A 431 -0.90 -4.81 22.84
CA GLU A 431 -1.34 -3.83 23.82
C GLU A 431 -2.80 -3.46 23.52
N LEU A 432 -3.57 -2.98 24.50
CA LEU A 432 -4.95 -2.56 24.25
C LEU A 432 -5.20 -1.31 25.07
N ASP A 433 -5.69 -0.26 24.42
CA ASP A 433 -6.16 0.94 25.10
C ASP A 433 -7.45 0.66 25.88
N ALA A 434 -7.86 1.60 26.74
CA ALA A 434 -9.02 1.41 27.61
C ALA A 434 -10.33 1.19 26.83
N SER A 435 -10.50 1.86 25.69
CA SER A 435 -11.70 1.70 24.85
C SER A 435 -11.73 0.32 24.18
N THR A 436 -10.61 -0.13 23.61
CA THR A 436 -10.52 -1.47 23.02
C THR A 436 -10.66 -2.58 24.07
N LYS A 437 -10.10 -2.40 25.27
CA LYS A 437 -10.31 -3.33 26.40
C LYS A 437 -11.79 -3.49 26.74
N ARG A 438 -12.55 -2.38 26.77
CA ARG A 438 -14.01 -2.41 26.98
C ARG A 438 -14.72 -3.15 25.84
N ALA A 439 -14.36 -2.90 24.58
CA ALA A 439 -14.92 -3.59 23.42
C ALA A 439 -14.67 -5.12 23.47
N VAL A 440 -13.42 -5.52 23.72
CA VAL A 440 -13.03 -6.93 23.88
C VAL A 440 -13.80 -7.59 25.02
N ARG A 441 -14.01 -6.86 26.14
CA ARG A 441 -14.76 -7.37 27.30
C ARG A 441 -16.25 -7.53 26.99
N ALA A 442 -16.85 -6.58 26.28
CA ALA A 442 -18.26 -6.61 25.91
C ALA A 442 -18.58 -7.78 24.96
N GLN A 443 -17.64 -8.17 24.10
CA GLN A 443 -17.76 -9.30 23.18
C GLN A 443 -17.53 -10.69 23.83
N PHE A 444 -17.54 -10.79 25.18
CA PHE A 444 -17.65 -12.02 25.98
C PHE A 444 -16.91 -13.26 25.44
N GLY A 445 -15.60 -13.17 25.24
CA GLY A 445 -14.74 -14.32 24.89
C GLY A 445 -14.65 -14.66 23.40
N LEU A 446 -15.49 -14.06 22.53
CA LEU A 446 -15.40 -14.22 21.07
C LEU A 446 -14.02 -13.82 20.53
N PHE A 447 -13.45 -12.75 21.07
CA PHE A 447 -12.09 -12.29 20.73
C PHE A 447 -11.04 -13.35 21.09
N GLY A 448 -11.11 -13.92 22.29
CA GLY A 448 -10.17 -14.96 22.73
C GLY A 448 -10.29 -16.24 21.90
N HIS A 449 -11.51 -16.65 21.59
CA HIS A 449 -11.78 -17.86 20.79
C HIS A 449 -11.18 -17.81 19.38
N ARG A 450 -11.02 -16.61 18.79
CA ARG A 450 -10.38 -16.46 17.48
C ARG A 450 -8.92 -16.93 17.48
N TYR A 451 -8.19 -16.65 18.57
CA TYR A 451 -6.79 -17.06 18.72
C TYR A 451 -6.65 -18.44 19.37
N GLU A 452 -7.62 -18.86 20.20
CA GLU A 452 -7.52 -20.08 21.00
C GLU A 452 -7.24 -21.36 20.18
N PHE A 453 -7.77 -21.43 18.96
CA PHE A 453 -7.63 -22.58 18.07
C PHE A 453 -6.51 -22.43 17.03
N MET A 454 -5.75 -21.32 17.07
CA MET A 454 -4.60 -21.16 16.21
C MET A 454 -3.47 -22.14 16.59
N ALA A 455 -2.52 -22.31 15.67
CA ALA A 455 -1.47 -23.31 15.80
C ALA A 455 -0.60 -23.09 17.05
N ARG A 456 -0.23 -21.84 17.36
CA ARG A 456 0.57 -21.47 18.53
C ARG A 456 -0.10 -21.90 19.83
N GLU A 457 -1.35 -21.51 20.05
CA GLU A 457 -2.12 -21.78 21.26
C GLU A 457 -2.37 -23.27 21.43
N THR A 458 -2.69 -23.97 20.33
CA THR A 458 -2.86 -25.43 20.32
C THR A 458 -1.57 -26.16 20.66
N ASN A 459 -0.44 -25.75 20.07
CA ASN A 459 0.86 -26.36 20.33
C ASN A 459 1.37 -26.01 21.74
N LEU A 460 1.12 -24.81 22.26
CA LEU A 460 1.46 -24.41 23.63
C LEU A 460 0.69 -25.25 24.65
N LYS A 461 -0.63 -25.45 24.45
CA LYS A 461 -1.44 -26.36 25.28
C LYS A 461 -0.87 -27.78 25.27
N ARG A 462 -0.46 -28.29 24.10
CA ARG A 462 0.17 -29.61 23.98
C ARG A 462 1.54 -29.69 24.63
N CYS A 463 2.32 -28.59 24.58
CA CYS A 463 3.59 -28.45 25.28
C CYS A 463 3.40 -28.53 26.80
N ARG A 464 2.44 -27.77 27.35
CA ARG A 464 2.05 -27.81 28.78
C ARG A 464 1.64 -29.21 29.23
N VAL A 465 0.84 -29.92 28.42
CA VAL A 465 0.45 -31.30 28.72
C VAL A 465 1.66 -32.23 28.77
N ALA A 466 2.61 -32.08 27.85
CA ALA A 466 3.83 -32.87 27.84
C ALA A 466 4.74 -32.57 29.04
N TYR A 467 4.88 -31.29 29.39
CA TYR A 467 5.57 -30.84 30.60
C TYR A 467 4.97 -31.48 31.87
N ASN A 468 3.65 -31.40 32.04
CA ASN A 468 2.94 -31.98 33.20
C ASN A 468 3.07 -33.51 33.27
N ARG A 469 3.13 -34.18 32.10
CA ARG A 469 3.34 -35.63 32.01
C ARG A 469 4.81 -36.04 32.13
N ARG A 470 5.73 -35.07 32.22
CA ARG A 470 7.18 -35.29 32.22
C ARG A 470 7.64 -36.09 31.00
N ASP A 471 7.06 -35.77 29.83
CA ASP A 471 7.39 -36.41 28.56
C ASP A 471 8.37 -35.53 27.76
N PRO A 472 9.68 -35.80 27.83
CA PRO A 472 10.71 -34.94 27.23
C PRO A 472 10.64 -34.91 25.69
N ILE A 473 10.21 -36.01 25.06
CA ILE A 473 10.17 -36.15 23.59
C ILE A 473 9.00 -35.33 23.04
N ILE A 474 7.81 -35.50 23.63
CA ILE A 474 6.63 -34.75 23.20
C ILE A 474 6.79 -33.26 23.54
N PHE A 475 7.40 -32.95 24.69
CA PHE A 475 7.73 -31.58 25.08
C PHE A 475 8.58 -30.89 24.01
N ARG A 476 9.75 -31.45 23.68
CA ARG A 476 10.67 -30.86 22.70
C ARG A 476 9.99 -30.61 21.36
N LYS A 477 9.22 -31.59 20.87
CA LYS A 477 8.48 -31.48 19.61
C LYS A 477 7.52 -30.29 19.60
N TYR A 478 6.75 -30.09 20.67
CA TYR A 478 5.79 -28.98 20.70
C TYR A 478 6.44 -27.65 21.03
N PHE A 479 7.47 -27.65 21.89
CA PHE A 479 8.30 -26.47 22.15
C PHE A 479 8.84 -25.89 20.83
N GLN A 480 9.53 -26.71 20.02
CA GLN A 480 10.07 -26.30 18.72
C GLN A 480 9.00 -25.76 17.78
N LYS A 481 7.79 -26.33 17.79
CA LYS A 481 6.67 -25.84 16.97
C LYS A 481 6.15 -24.48 17.41
N VAL A 482 6.06 -24.24 18.72
CA VAL A 482 5.61 -22.93 19.24
C VAL A 482 6.66 -21.87 18.96
N VAL A 483 7.94 -22.18 19.19
CA VAL A 483 9.07 -21.28 18.86
C VAL A 483 9.10 -20.99 17.36
N GLY A 484 9.03 -22.00 16.49
CA GLY A 484 9.05 -21.78 15.05
C GLY A 484 7.91 -20.91 14.52
N ASP A 485 6.72 -20.96 15.13
CA ASP A 485 5.59 -20.07 14.80
C ASP A 485 5.87 -18.61 15.19
N MET A 486 6.45 -18.39 16.38
CA MET A 486 6.80 -17.05 16.88
C MET A 486 7.95 -16.43 16.11
N GLU A 487 8.99 -17.22 15.81
CA GLU A 487 10.15 -16.82 15.02
C GLU A 487 9.75 -16.42 13.60
N LEU A 488 8.82 -17.15 12.97
CA LEU A 488 8.27 -16.76 11.68
C LEU A 488 7.58 -15.39 11.74
N GLN A 489 6.78 -15.14 12.77
CA GLN A 489 6.13 -13.84 12.95
C GLN A 489 7.15 -12.73 13.24
N TYR A 490 8.14 -12.99 14.11
CA TYR A 490 9.19 -12.03 14.43
C TYR A 490 10.04 -11.67 13.21
N PHE A 491 10.36 -12.66 12.36
CA PHE A 491 11.02 -12.44 11.08
C PHE A 491 10.23 -11.52 10.15
N MET A 492 8.91 -11.73 10.07
CA MET A 492 8.04 -10.85 9.28
C MET A 492 8.11 -9.42 9.80
N ILE A 493 8.04 -9.23 11.13
CA ILE A 493 8.14 -7.93 11.80
C ILE A 493 9.49 -7.27 11.46
N LEU A 494 10.62 -7.99 11.60
CA LEU A 494 11.95 -7.46 11.27
C LEU A 494 12.05 -7.06 9.80
N THR A 495 11.57 -7.92 8.90
CA THR A 495 11.63 -7.69 7.45
C THR A 495 10.84 -6.46 7.05
N THR A 496 9.61 -6.31 7.55
CA THR A 496 8.77 -5.14 7.23
C THR A 496 9.28 -3.88 7.92
N ARG A 497 9.79 -3.98 9.16
CA ARG A 497 10.45 -2.87 9.87
C ARG A 497 11.58 -2.27 9.06
N SER A 498 12.42 -3.11 8.44
CA SER A 498 13.57 -2.62 7.65
C SER A 498 13.23 -1.85 6.40
N LYS A 499 12.03 -2.06 5.85
CA LYS A 499 11.54 -1.42 4.62
C LYS A 499 10.71 -0.16 4.88
N LEU A 500 10.50 0.19 6.16
CA LEU A 500 9.56 1.22 6.60
C LEU A 500 9.85 2.60 6.00
N TYR A 501 11.12 2.90 5.72
CA TYR A 501 11.59 4.18 5.19
C TYR A 501 12.18 4.09 3.77
N ASP A 502 11.98 2.98 3.06
CA ASP A 502 12.52 2.79 1.69
C ASP A 502 12.02 3.87 0.70
N TRP A 503 10.94 4.57 1.04
CA TRP A 503 10.28 5.58 0.21
C TRP A 503 10.28 6.98 0.83
N ASP A 504 11.03 7.20 1.90
CA ASP A 504 11.27 8.53 2.47
C ASP A 504 12.45 9.20 1.74
N ALA A 505 12.34 10.50 1.49
CA ALA A 505 13.41 11.28 0.88
C ALA A 505 14.31 11.89 1.96
N GLY A 506 15.61 11.84 1.70
CA GLY A 506 16.65 12.53 2.43
C GLY A 506 17.06 11.88 3.74
N ASN A 507 18.16 12.41 4.29
CA ASN A 507 18.77 12.04 5.56
C ASN A 507 17.95 12.62 6.75
N ARG A 508 16.63 12.43 6.76
CA ARG A 508 15.79 12.80 7.90
C ARG A 508 15.92 11.71 8.95
N VAL A 509 16.05 12.14 10.20
CA VAL A 509 16.08 11.24 11.36
C VAL A 509 14.81 10.39 11.29
N PRO A 510 14.92 9.07 11.10
CA PRO A 510 13.74 8.22 11.06
C PRO A 510 12.97 8.39 12.36
N ASP A 511 11.64 8.29 12.30
CA ASP A 511 10.78 8.42 13.49
C ASP A 511 11.19 7.41 14.58
N ILE A 512 11.84 6.31 14.17
CA ILE A 512 12.39 5.26 15.03
C ILE A 512 13.81 4.86 14.59
N LYS A 513 14.67 4.47 15.53
CA LYS A 513 16.00 3.95 15.22
C LYS A 513 15.89 2.52 14.64
N ILE A 514 16.20 2.36 13.35
CA ILE A 514 16.25 1.03 12.72
C ILE A 514 17.67 0.44 12.83
N THR A 515 17.75 -0.75 13.41
CA THR A 515 18.98 -1.56 13.42
C THR A 515 19.02 -2.42 12.15
N PRO A 516 20.13 -2.44 11.37
CA PRO A 516 20.22 -3.21 10.13
C PRO A 516 20.05 -4.74 10.31
N LEU A 517 19.33 -5.40 9.39
CA LEU A 517 19.11 -6.87 9.40
C LEU A 517 20.37 -7.72 9.34
N SER A 518 21.49 -7.22 8.81
CA SER A 518 22.73 -7.98 8.75
C SER A 518 23.33 -8.27 10.14
N SER A 519 22.90 -7.55 11.18
CA SER A 519 23.21 -7.86 12.58
C SER A 519 22.33 -8.97 13.17
N LEU A 520 21.32 -9.42 12.44
CA LEU A 520 20.28 -10.34 12.89
C LEU A 520 20.47 -11.77 12.34
N GLU A 521 21.40 -12.10 11.43
CA GLU A 521 21.59 -13.52 11.02
C GLU A 521 21.93 -14.49 12.18
N ALA A 522 22.27 -13.98 13.37
CA ALA A 522 22.54 -14.74 14.57
C ALA A 522 21.30 -15.24 15.35
N TRP A 523 20.06 -14.84 15.03
CA TRP A 523 18.85 -15.24 15.79
C TRP A 523 18.20 -16.55 15.30
N GLU A 524 18.44 -17.00 14.06
CA GLU A 524 17.78 -18.20 13.52
C GLU A 524 18.22 -19.49 14.25
N ILE A 525 17.26 -20.17 14.90
CA ILE A 525 17.52 -21.43 15.59
C ILE A 525 17.52 -22.61 14.61
N ARG A 526 18.71 -23.10 14.26
CA ARG A 526 18.88 -24.33 13.46
C ARG A 526 18.84 -25.58 14.34
N TRP A 527 17.65 -26.15 14.55
CA TRP A 527 17.40 -27.24 15.52
C TRP A 527 18.18 -28.54 15.28
N ASP A 528 18.67 -28.76 14.07
CA ASP A 528 19.39 -29.94 13.60
C ASP A 528 20.91 -29.85 13.75
N ILE A 529 21.42 -28.66 14.08
CA ILE A 529 22.85 -28.38 14.20
C ILE A 529 23.18 -28.10 15.66
N GLU A 530 24.16 -28.83 16.21
CA GLU A 530 24.73 -28.53 17.53
C GLU A 530 25.35 -27.14 17.51
N GLU A 531 25.07 -26.34 18.54
CA GLU A 531 25.78 -25.07 18.69
C GLU A 531 27.26 -25.37 18.99
N PRO A 532 28.21 -24.63 18.37
CA PRO A 532 29.61 -24.80 18.68
C PRO A 532 29.78 -24.62 20.19
N THR A 533 30.46 -25.57 20.84
CA THR A 533 30.84 -25.40 22.24
C THR A 533 31.63 -24.11 22.31
N VAL A 534 31.16 -23.11 23.07
CA VAL A 534 31.93 -21.89 23.34
C VAL A 534 33.07 -22.28 24.29
N THR A 535 34.00 -23.10 23.78
CA THR A 535 35.28 -23.44 24.41
C THR A 535 36.34 -22.58 23.75
N ALA A 536 36.23 -21.29 23.97
CA ALA A 536 37.36 -20.40 24.16
C ALA A 536 36.77 -19.16 24.82
N ILE A 537 36.72 -19.18 26.16
CA ILE A 537 36.78 -17.92 26.91
C ILE A 537 38.00 -17.22 26.31
N THR A 538 37.78 -16.09 25.63
CA THR A 538 38.91 -15.35 25.08
C THR A 538 39.87 -15.01 26.23
N GLU A 539 41.17 -14.92 25.98
CA GLU A 539 42.14 -14.61 27.04
C GLU A 539 41.75 -13.31 27.79
N SER A 540 41.09 -12.38 27.10
CA SER A 540 40.46 -11.19 27.68
C SER A 540 39.29 -11.46 28.63
N GLU A 541 38.39 -12.40 28.31
CA GLU A 541 37.28 -12.76 29.19
C GLU A 541 37.76 -13.58 30.39
N ALA A 542 38.79 -14.42 30.22
CA ALA A 542 39.42 -15.17 31.30
C ALA A 542 40.12 -14.21 32.27
N GLN A 543 40.80 -13.19 31.75
CA GLN A 543 41.39 -12.12 32.54
C GLN A 543 40.34 -11.28 33.27
N ARG A 544 39.20 -10.98 32.64
CA ARG A 544 38.09 -10.24 33.27
C ARG A 544 37.49 -11.03 34.44
N ILE A 545 37.22 -12.32 34.23
CA ILE A 545 36.70 -13.23 35.27
C ILE A 545 37.71 -13.39 36.41
N GLN A 546 39.00 -13.51 36.10
CA GLN A 546 40.06 -13.58 37.10
C GLN A 546 40.19 -12.28 37.92
N HIS A 547 40.05 -11.13 37.27
CA HIS A 547 40.10 -9.83 37.94
C HIS A 547 38.89 -9.60 38.85
N ASP A 548 37.69 -9.98 38.40
CA ASP A 548 36.46 -9.90 39.21
C ASP A 548 36.50 -10.84 40.41
N LEU A 549 37.06 -12.04 40.24
CA LEU A 549 37.28 -12.99 41.34
C LEU A 549 38.28 -12.45 42.36
N GLN A 550 39.38 -11.83 41.91
CA GLN A 550 40.35 -11.17 42.80
C GLN A 550 39.71 -10.00 43.55
N ARG A 551 38.82 -9.24 42.90
CA ARG A 551 38.09 -8.13 43.53
C ARG A 551 37.14 -8.62 44.61
N GLN A 552 36.42 -9.71 44.37
CA GLN A 552 35.54 -10.33 45.38
C GLN A 552 36.33 -10.91 46.56
N ILE A 553 37.47 -11.55 46.30
CA ILE A 553 38.36 -12.05 47.36
C ILE A 553 38.90 -10.88 48.19
N ALA A 554 39.30 -9.77 47.55
CA ALA A 554 39.75 -8.58 48.25
C ALA A 554 38.64 -7.94 49.12
N GLN A 555 37.40 -7.89 48.62
CA GLN A 555 36.25 -7.41 49.38
C GLN A 555 35.91 -8.31 50.59
N GLN A 556 35.99 -9.63 50.40
CA GLN A 556 35.81 -10.61 51.49
C GLN A 556 36.89 -10.47 52.56
N ILE A 557 38.16 -10.29 52.17
CA ILE A 557 39.26 -10.07 53.11
C ILE A 557 39.08 -8.75 53.87
N PHE A 558 38.64 -7.68 53.19
CA PHE A 558 38.38 -6.39 53.81
C PHE A 558 37.23 -6.45 54.83
N LEU A 559 36.14 -7.14 54.52
CA LEU A 559 35.02 -7.38 55.44
C LEU A 559 35.42 -8.24 56.64
N ALA A 560 36.27 -9.26 56.41
CA ALA A 560 36.83 -10.09 57.48
C ALA A 560 37.78 -9.31 58.41
N GLN A 561 38.51 -8.34 57.88
CA GLN A 561 39.38 -7.46 58.68
C GLN A 561 38.60 -6.42 59.49
N GLN A 562 37.48 -5.91 58.97
CA GLN A 562 36.58 -5.03 59.73
C GLN A 562 35.89 -5.76 60.89
N THR A 563 35.48 -7.01 60.68
CA THR A 563 34.87 -7.84 61.73
C THR A 563 35.88 -8.21 62.82
N ALA A 564 37.13 -8.53 62.45
CA ALA A 564 38.20 -8.78 63.43
C ALA A 564 38.65 -7.51 64.20
N ALA A 565 38.50 -6.31 63.61
CA ALA A 565 38.75 -5.05 64.30
C ALA A 565 37.64 -4.69 65.30
N HIS A 566 36.38 -5.03 64.99
CA HIS A 566 35.25 -4.84 65.89
C HIS A 566 35.24 -5.81 67.09
N GLU A 567 35.70 -7.05 66.91
CA GLU A 567 35.80 -8.01 68.02
C GLU A 567 36.95 -7.70 69.00
N ASN A 568 38.01 -7.01 68.54
CA ASN A 568 39.10 -6.57 69.41
C ASN A 568 38.82 -5.28 70.19
N GLN A 569 37.69 -4.59 69.93
CA GLN A 569 37.24 -3.42 70.72
C GLN A 569 36.08 -3.75 71.67
N ALA A 570 35.48 -4.94 71.60
CA ALA A 570 34.39 -5.37 72.48
C ALA A 570 34.86 -6.03 73.80
N SER A 571 36.12 -5.80 74.20
CA SER A 571 36.64 -6.20 75.51
C SER A 571 37.32 -5.03 76.20
N GLN A 572 36.55 -3.99 76.56
CA GLN A 572 36.84 -3.08 77.67
C GLN A 572 35.64 -2.17 77.98
N GLY A 573 35.12 -2.25 79.21
CA GLY A 573 34.39 -1.23 80.00
C GLY A 573 33.10 -0.65 79.39
N SER A 574 31.91 -0.95 79.90
CA SER A 574 31.30 -0.36 81.12
C SER A 574 31.47 1.17 81.23
N ASP A 575 30.43 1.94 80.91
CA ASP A 575 29.68 2.75 81.88
C ASP A 575 28.82 3.85 81.21
N THR A 576 27.52 3.82 81.53
CA THR A 576 26.62 4.95 81.84
C THR A 576 26.37 6.14 80.89
N VAL A 577 25.09 6.53 80.89
CA VAL A 577 24.47 7.88 80.78
C VAL A 577 23.81 8.27 79.44
N ASP A 578 22.58 8.75 79.63
CA ASP A 578 21.61 9.41 78.76
C ASP A 578 22.14 10.49 77.80
N GLY A 579 21.38 10.78 76.73
CA GLY A 579 21.52 12.06 76.03
C GLY A 579 20.85 12.18 74.66
N ASP A 580 19.67 12.78 74.68
CA ASP A 580 19.01 13.66 73.71
C ASP A 580 19.89 14.49 72.74
N GLY A 581 19.30 14.93 71.62
CA GLY A 581 19.61 16.23 71.00
C GLY A 581 20.31 16.29 69.63
N THR A 582 19.50 16.54 68.59
CA THR A 582 19.61 17.60 67.53
C THR A 582 20.92 17.88 66.76
N ASP A 583 20.74 17.95 65.44
CA ASP A 583 21.24 18.94 64.44
C ASP A 583 22.71 19.42 64.45
N GLY A 584 23.32 19.40 63.25
CA GLY A 584 24.55 20.16 62.99
C GLY A 584 25.17 19.93 61.62
N GLN A 585 25.02 20.92 60.75
CA GLN A 585 25.50 21.00 59.37
C GLN A 585 27.03 21.07 59.19
N ASN A 586 27.45 20.63 58.00
CA ASN A 586 28.48 21.21 57.11
C ASN A 586 29.97 21.26 57.53
N VAL A 587 30.85 20.72 56.67
CA VAL A 587 31.63 21.45 55.64
C VAL A 587 32.84 20.59 55.18
N ASN A 588 32.92 20.39 53.86
CA ASN A 588 34.05 20.24 52.94
C ASN A 588 35.40 19.69 53.42
N ILE A 589 36.03 18.87 52.56
CA ILE A 589 37.32 19.18 51.93
C ILE A 589 37.45 18.41 50.61
N GLU A 590 37.80 19.15 49.57
CA GLU A 590 38.16 18.74 48.21
C GLU A 590 39.40 17.82 48.20
N ASN A 591 39.50 16.92 47.21
CA ASN A 591 40.59 16.99 46.24
C ASN A 591 40.45 15.99 45.07
N ASN A 592 40.89 16.50 43.93
CA ASN A 592 40.90 15.95 42.58
C ASN A 592 41.65 14.62 42.43
N ALA A 593 41.18 13.79 41.49
CA ALA A 593 42.03 13.12 40.51
C ALA A 593 41.21 12.67 39.29
N GLU A 594 41.72 13.00 38.11
CA GLU A 594 41.27 12.60 36.78
C GLU A 594 41.22 11.07 36.63
N GLU A 595 40.20 10.50 35.96
CA GLU A 595 40.40 9.39 35.01
C GLU A 595 39.13 9.01 34.21
N THR A 596 39.30 9.07 32.87
CA THR A 596 38.74 8.21 31.81
C THR A 596 37.22 7.95 31.73
N HIS A 597 36.60 8.69 30.80
CA HIS A 597 35.32 8.37 30.15
C HIS A 597 35.35 7.01 29.45
N ILE A 598 34.52 6.06 29.91
CA ILE A 598 33.91 5.02 29.07
C ILE A 598 32.41 5.00 29.40
N THR A 599 31.61 5.17 28.36
CA THR A 599 30.15 5.35 28.32
C THR A 599 29.37 4.19 28.96
N GLY A 600 28.85 4.43 30.16
CA GLY A 600 27.67 3.77 30.71
C GLY A 600 26.49 4.74 30.63
N MET A 601 25.76 4.74 29.52
CA MET A 601 24.48 5.43 29.37
C MET A 601 23.55 4.49 28.58
N GLU A 602 22.84 3.61 29.28
CA GLU A 602 21.58 3.02 28.78
C GLU A 602 20.77 2.24 29.85
N LEU A 603 20.93 2.56 31.14
CA LEU A 603 20.16 1.89 32.22
C LEU A 603 19.33 2.84 33.08
N ASP A 604 19.66 4.15 33.12
CA ASP A 604 18.89 5.13 33.90
C ASP A 604 17.66 5.69 33.16
N GLU A 605 17.52 5.44 31.85
CA GLU A 605 16.32 5.83 31.09
C GLU A 605 15.17 4.82 31.16
N LEU A 606 15.40 3.58 31.64
CA LEU A 606 14.36 2.56 31.78
C LEU A 606 13.61 2.61 33.12
N ALA A 607 14.22 3.18 34.16
CA ALA A 607 13.64 3.22 35.51
C ALA A 607 12.63 4.36 35.75
N ASN A 608 12.52 5.34 34.83
CA ASN A 608 11.60 6.48 34.96
C ASN A 608 10.27 6.34 34.19
N TRP A 609 9.97 5.17 33.61
CA TRP A 609 8.77 4.97 32.78
C TRP A 609 7.63 4.22 33.46
N GLU A 610 7.79 3.77 34.70
CA GLU A 610 6.74 3.03 35.42
C GLU A 610 5.67 3.90 36.10
N SER A 611 5.78 5.23 36.09
CA SER A 611 4.70 6.10 36.61
C SER A 611 4.86 7.54 36.17
N LEU A 612 4.01 8.01 35.24
CA LEU A 612 3.68 9.43 35.14
C LEU A 612 2.17 9.64 34.90
N PRO A 613 1.61 10.75 35.41
CA PRO A 613 0.20 10.92 35.67
C PRO A 613 -0.59 11.29 34.40
N TYR A 614 -1.89 11.04 34.48
CA TYR A 614 -2.90 11.56 33.56
C TYR A 614 -2.65 13.05 33.26
N HIS A 615 -2.39 13.38 31.99
CA HIS A 615 -2.58 14.73 31.46
C HIS A 615 -4.00 14.82 30.92
N GLU A 616 -4.92 15.32 31.75
CA GLU A 616 -6.12 15.99 31.26
C GLU A 616 -5.68 17.39 30.82
N ASP A 617 -5.26 17.59 29.58
CA ASP A 617 -5.13 18.90 28.93
C ASP A 617 -4.74 18.70 27.45
N ASP A 618 -5.67 18.19 26.64
CA ASP A 618 -5.62 18.28 25.17
C ASP A 618 -6.62 19.35 24.72
N GLU A 619 -6.25 20.63 24.91
CA GLU A 619 -6.84 21.72 24.12
C GLU A 619 -6.11 21.78 22.77
N PHE A 620 -6.57 21.02 21.76
CA PHE A 620 -6.16 21.23 20.37
C PHE A 620 -7.32 21.07 19.37
N TYR A 621 -7.63 22.21 18.72
CA TYR A 621 -8.47 22.48 17.55
C TYR A 621 -9.76 21.67 17.34
N GLU A 622 -10.88 22.25 17.78
CA GLU A 622 -12.19 22.02 17.20
C GLU A 622 -12.19 22.38 15.70
N LEU A 623 -12.13 21.37 14.84
CA LEU A 623 -12.72 21.45 13.50
C LEU A 623 -14.18 20.97 13.62
N THR A 624 -15.05 21.93 13.91
CA THR A 624 -16.50 21.74 13.93
C THR A 624 -16.98 21.40 12.53
N PHE A 625 -17.35 20.13 12.30
CA PHE A 625 -18.18 19.75 11.16
C PHE A 625 -19.64 20.01 11.52
N GLN A 626 -20.16 21.18 11.15
CA GLN A 626 -21.60 21.39 11.01
C GLN A 626 -22.03 20.79 9.66
N LEU A 627 -22.74 19.67 9.70
CA LEU A 627 -23.65 19.32 8.60
C LEU A 627 -24.83 20.28 8.70
N ASP A 628 -24.91 21.22 7.76
CA ASP A 628 -26.09 22.06 7.57
C ASP A 628 -27.25 21.22 7.00
N ASP A 629 -28.11 20.73 7.89
CA ASP A 629 -29.45 20.28 7.54
C ASP A 629 -30.35 21.51 7.34
N ASN A 630 -30.47 21.94 6.08
CA ASN A 630 -31.50 22.88 5.66
C ASN A 630 -32.86 22.18 5.56
N GLN A 631 -33.66 22.24 6.63
CA GLN A 631 -35.12 22.25 6.50
C GLN A 631 -35.72 23.37 7.35
N SER A 632 -36.12 24.43 6.64
CA SER A 632 -36.90 25.55 7.14
C SER A 632 -38.40 25.24 7.13
N ARG A 633 -39.10 25.32 8.27
CA ARG A 633 -40.27 26.18 8.60
C ARG A 633 -41.09 25.71 9.83
N PRO A 634 -41.91 26.58 10.48
CA PRO A 634 -41.71 26.99 11.89
C PRO A 634 -42.86 26.52 12.83
N PRO A 635 -42.89 26.90 14.13
CA PRO A 635 -43.53 26.12 15.19
C PRO A 635 -44.99 26.50 15.46
N SER A 636 -45.77 25.51 15.92
CA SER A 636 -47.04 25.74 16.62
C SER A 636 -47.13 24.88 17.89
N ILE A 637 -47.11 25.63 18.98
CA ILE A 637 -47.52 25.45 20.38
C ILE A 637 -48.55 24.33 20.68
N VAL A 638 -48.38 23.69 21.85
CA VAL A 638 -49.38 23.36 22.92
C VAL A 638 -49.41 21.87 23.37
N ASN A 639 -48.99 21.68 24.63
CA ASN A 639 -49.40 20.74 25.69
C ASN A 639 -49.23 19.21 25.57
N ALA A 640 -48.55 18.68 26.61
CA ALA A 640 -48.63 17.32 27.16
C ALA A 640 -49.98 17.06 27.88
N PRO A 641 -50.17 15.95 28.64
CA PRO A 641 -49.66 14.57 28.58
C PRO A 641 -50.85 13.57 28.52
N ILE A 642 -50.61 12.25 28.46
CA ILE A 642 -51.39 11.21 29.18
C ILE A 642 -50.67 9.85 29.05
N SER A 643 -50.62 9.16 30.20
CA SER A 643 -50.29 7.75 30.49
C SER A 643 -50.85 6.75 29.46
N SER A 644 -50.38 5.52 29.29
CA SER A 644 -50.14 4.51 30.32
C SER A 644 -49.53 3.24 29.69
N ASP A 645 -48.66 2.60 30.46
CA ASP A 645 -48.64 1.16 30.76
C ASP A 645 -48.86 0.11 29.65
N SER A 646 -47.77 -0.61 29.41
CA SER A 646 -47.63 -2.06 29.63
C SER A 646 -48.31 -3.07 28.70
N ALA A 647 -47.45 -3.92 28.14
CA ALA A 647 -47.47 -5.38 28.20
C ALA A 647 -47.89 -6.20 26.96
N SER A 648 -47.16 -7.33 26.85
CA SER A 648 -47.33 -8.57 26.05
C SER A 648 -47.08 -8.45 24.54
N GLU A 649 -46.00 -9.03 24.01
CA GLU A 649 -45.71 -10.47 23.79
C GLU A 649 -46.52 -11.11 22.65
N ASN A 650 -45.77 -11.67 21.68
CA ASN A 650 -46.13 -12.74 20.73
C ASN A 650 -47.15 -12.35 19.63
N ASP A 651 -47.07 -12.73 18.35
CA ASP A 651 -46.44 -13.81 17.59
C ASP A 651 -46.08 -13.26 16.18
N PHE A 652 -44.94 -13.59 15.54
CA PHE A 652 -44.63 -14.83 14.81
C PHE A 652 -45.48 -15.12 13.55
N TYR A 653 -44.90 -14.74 12.40
CA TYR A 653 -44.93 -15.30 11.01
C TYR A 653 -46.21 -15.73 10.27
N GLU A 654 -46.11 -15.53 8.94
CA GLU A 654 -47.01 -15.89 7.82
C GLU A 654 -48.16 -14.90 7.58
N GLU A 655 -48.25 -14.24 6.42
CA GLU A 655 -48.55 -14.88 5.14
C GLU A 655 -47.73 -14.35 3.96
N LEU A 656 -47.07 -15.30 3.30
CA LEU A 656 -46.50 -15.26 1.97
C LEU A 656 -47.61 -15.45 0.92
N PHE A 657 -47.54 -14.68 -0.16
CA PHE A 657 -48.08 -14.94 -1.51
C PHE A 657 -49.54 -15.41 -1.66
N ARG A 658 -50.39 -14.49 -2.17
CA ARG A 658 -51.37 -14.86 -3.20
C ARG A 658 -51.33 -13.88 -4.36
N ASP A 659 -51.01 -14.45 -5.51
CA ASP A 659 -51.13 -13.85 -6.84
C ASP A 659 -52.59 -13.85 -7.35
N HIS A 660 -52.80 -12.93 -8.30
CA HIS A 660 -53.75 -12.95 -9.43
C HIS A 660 -55.20 -12.46 -9.21
N PRO A 661 -55.92 -12.07 -10.28
CA PRO A 661 -55.62 -11.01 -11.27
C PRO A 661 -56.90 -10.18 -11.60
N ASP A 662 -56.77 -9.23 -12.53
CA ASP A 662 -57.79 -8.68 -13.47
C ASP A 662 -59.15 -8.17 -12.95
N ASP A 663 -59.41 -6.87 -13.19
CA ASP A 663 -60.57 -6.32 -13.94
C ASP A 663 -60.46 -4.78 -13.87
N GLU A 664 -60.30 -4.07 -15.00
CA GLU A 664 -61.42 -3.50 -15.78
C GLU A 664 -62.42 -2.76 -14.86
N SER A 665 -62.69 -1.46 -14.93
CA SER A 665 -62.84 -0.57 -16.08
C SER A 665 -63.61 0.69 -15.59
N PHE A 666 -63.61 1.76 -16.41
CA PHE A 666 -64.55 2.90 -16.40
C PHE A 666 -64.49 3.89 -15.20
N ASP A 667 -64.57 5.22 -15.34
CA ASP A 667 -64.57 6.16 -16.46
C ASP A 667 -64.73 7.59 -15.85
N LEU A 668 -64.52 8.59 -16.71
CA LEU A 668 -64.99 10.00 -16.63
C LEU A 668 -64.10 11.07 -16.00
N GLU A 669 -63.53 11.85 -16.93
CA GLU A 669 -63.78 13.29 -17.15
C GLU A 669 -63.47 14.26 -16.00
N THR A 670 -62.56 15.21 -16.26
CA THR A 670 -62.99 16.54 -16.73
C THR A 670 -61.84 17.29 -17.40
N GLU A 671 -62.24 17.92 -18.50
CA GLU A 671 -61.70 19.05 -19.25
C GLU A 671 -60.84 20.04 -18.45
N ASP A 672 -59.75 20.53 -19.06
CA ASP A 672 -59.70 21.95 -19.42
C ASP A 672 -58.51 22.28 -20.35
N GLU A 673 -58.81 23.24 -21.21
CA GLU A 673 -58.16 23.68 -22.43
C GLU A 673 -56.82 24.40 -22.20
N ASN A 674 -55.86 24.25 -23.13
CA ASN A 674 -55.31 25.42 -23.83
C ASN A 674 -54.45 25.03 -25.04
N GLU A 675 -54.82 25.66 -26.15
CA GLU A 675 -54.11 25.76 -27.43
C GLU A 675 -52.67 26.31 -27.27
N PHE A 676 -51.73 25.84 -28.10
CA PHE A 676 -51.10 26.67 -29.14
C PHE A 676 -50.07 25.85 -29.96
N GLY A 677 -50.37 25.69 -31.25
CA GLY A 677 -49.45 25.94 -32.35
C GLY A 677 -48.29 24.97 -32.58
N GLU A 678 -48.56 23.96 -33.40
CA GLU A 678 -47.56 23.29 -34.22
C GLU A 678 -46.87 24.28 -35.19
N ASP A 679 -45.57 24.12 -35.40
CA ASP A 679 -44.97 24.33 -36.73
C ASP A 679 -43.81 23.35 -36.92
N LEU A 680 -44.13 22.30 -37.68
CA LEU A 680 -43.22 21.32 -38.27
C LEU A 680 -42.45 21.96 -39.42
N VAL A 681 -41.12 22.04 -39.31
CA VAL A 681 -40.24 22.20 -40.49
C VAL A 681 -39.39 20.96 -40.65
N ASN A 682 -39.91 20.07 -41.49
CA ASN A 682 -39.11 19.07 -42.20
C ASN A 682 -38.16 19.79 -43.18
N SER A 683 -36.86 19.57 -43.04
CA SER A 683 -35.94 19.67 -44.17
C SER A 683 -34.80 18.67 -44.04
N GLY A 684 -35.08 17.45 -44.52
CA GLY A 684 -34.03 16.59 -45.05
C GLY A 684 -33.48 17.22 -46.33
N GLY A 685 -32.16 17.38 -46.39
CA GLY A 685 -31.46 17.96 -47.52
C GLY A 685 -29.98 17.64 -47.45
N ALA A 686 -29.63 16.41 -47.83
CA ALA A 686 -28.26 16.02 -48.07
C ALA A 686 -27.67 16.87 -49.20
N ILE A 687 -26.57 17.57 -48.93
CA ILE A 687 -25.74 18.20 -49.95
C ILE A 687 -24.34 17.59 -49.85
N LEU A 688 -24.11 16.60 -50.72
CA LEU A 688 -22.80 16.10 -51.11
C LEU A 688 -22.04 17.23 -51.81
N HIS A 689 -20.99 17.75 -51.17
CA HIS A 689 -19.94 18.47 -51.88
C HIS A 689 -18.76 17.53 -52.11
N VAL A 690 -18.79 16.88 -53.27
CA VAL A 690 -17.61 16.31 -53.93
C VAL A 690 -16.90 17.46 -54.63
N LEU A 691 -15.62 17.68 -54.32
CA LEU A 691 -14.68 18.26 -55.26
C LEU A 691 -13.43 17.36 -55.38
N PRO A 692 -12.85 17.31 -56.58
CA PRO A 692 -12.05 16.20 -57.09
C PRO A 692 -10.56 16.42 -56.82
N TRP A 693 -9.70 15.55 -57.37
CA TRP A 693 -8.22 15.58 -57.37
C TRP A 693 -7.52 14.61 -56.39
N LEU A 694 -7.55 13.32 -56.73
CA LEU A 694 -6.38 12.41 -56.80
C LEU A 694 -6.85 11.02 -57.24
N ALA A 695 -7.22 10.90 -58.51
CA ALA A 695 -7.18 9.64 -59.23
C ALA A 695 -6.02 9.76 -60.22
N ASP A 696 -4.87 9.18 -59.86
CA ASP A 696 -3.87 8.60 -60.77
C ASP A 696 -2.65 8.15 -59.97
N SER A 697 -2.75 6.96 -59.38
CA SER A 697 -1.61 6.04 -59.21
C SER A 697 -2.12 4.61 -59.06
N ALA A 698 -2.66 4.09 -60.16
CA ALA A 698 -2.73 2.64 -60.34
C ALA A 698 -1.30 2.12 -60.60
N SER A 699 -0.62 1.66 -59.55
CA SER A 699 0.59 0.84 -59.66
C SER A 699 0.41 -0.48 -58.93
N SER A 700 -0.09 -1.44 -59.71
CA SER A 700 0.29 -2.86 -59.75
C SER A 700 1.00 -3.47 -58.52
N LEU A 701 0.27 -4.24 -57.72
CA LEU A 701 0.81 -5.40 -57.00
C LEU A 701 -0.13 -6.62 -57.02
N PRO A 702 -0.44 -7.25 -58.19
CA PRO A 702 -1.07 -8.57 -58.23
C PRO A 702 -0.11 -9.67 -58.71
N HIS A 703 1.19 -9.60 -58.37
CA HIS A 703 2.19 -10.58 -58.83
C HIS A 703 3.03 -11.24 -57.73
N VAL A 704 2.74 -11.03 -56.44
CA VAL A 704 3.63 -11.49 -55.35
C VAL A 704 3.15 -12.74 -54.60
N PHE A 705 1.88 -13.17 -54.72
CA PHE A 705 1.41 -14.36 -53.98
C PHE A 705 0.45 -15.27 -54.79
N PRO A 706 0.95 -16.20 -55.63
CA PRO A 706 0.13 -17.11 -56.42
C PRO A 706 -0.50 -18.30 -55.66
N TRP A 707 -0.40 -18.37 -54.33
CA TRP A 707 -0.83 -19.54 -53.55
C TRP A 707 -2.01 -19.29 -52.59
N MET A 708 -2.64 -18.11 -52.66
CA MET A 708 -3.81 -17.76 -51.84
C MET A 708 -5.16 -17.86 -52.57
N THR A 709 -5.24 -18.61 -53.66
CA THR A 709 -6.50 -18.92 -54.35
C THR A 709 -6.73 -20.44 -54.43
N HIS A 710 -6.98 -21.08 -53.27
CA HIS A 710 -7.74 -22.34 -53.21
C HIS A 710 -8.30 -22.53 -51.80
N SER A 711 -9.44 -21.90 -51.53
CA SER A 711 -10.34 -22.24 -50.43
C SER A 711 -11.70 -21.56 -50.68
N GLN A 712 -12.41 -22.05 -51.69
CA GLN A 712 -13.86 -21.95 -51.78
C GLN A 712 -14.38 -23.35 -52.11
N GLN A 713 -14.89 -24.02 -51.09
CA GLN A 713 -16.10 -24.85 -51.13
C GLN A 713 -16.78 -24.75 -49.77
#